data_AF-A0A1A8S7U1-F1
#
_entry.id   AF-A0A1A8S7U1-F1
#
_cell.length_a   1.000
_cell.length_b   1.000
_cell.length_c   1.000
_cell.angle_alpha   90.00
_cell.angle_beta   90.00
_cell.angle_gamma   90.00
#
_symmetry.space_group_name_H-M   'P 1'
#
loop_
_entity.id
_entity.type
_entity.pdbx_description
1 polymer ?
#
loop_
_entity_poly.entity_id
_entity_poly.type
_entity_poly.pdbx_seq_one_letter_code
_entity_poly.pdbx_strand_id
1 'polypeptide(L)'
;MAVSRLDRLFILLDTGTTPVTRKAAAQQLGEVVKLHPHELNNLMSKVLTYLRSPSWDTRIAAGQAVEAIVRNIPEWHPAPRPKDESCADLSLEDSSYDRLSFHHFDISRLLKHGASLLGSAGAEFELQDDKTAEMDPKERLGRQRRLLQKKLGLDMGAAIGMDTEELFNDEDLDCSCQTSVLRPQETKVTAGCSSLNHVTIHAAELIDSEFRPGMSSRQKNKAKRMAKLVAKQKSRDLDPNEKSNDSFEGEPEEKRRKTTNVVINQPAAEHKVLIDNIPSNSSLLEETQEWPLESFCEELCNDLFNPSWEVRHGAGTGLREILKSHGAGGGKVVGSTLEQMLRQHQEWIEDLVIRLLCVFALDRFGDFVSDEVVAPVRETCAQSLGVALRHINESGVSKTVEVLLKLLKDDQWEVRHGGLLGIKYALAVRQDLIPVLLPRVLPAITEGLQDLDDDVRAVAAAALIPVVEGLVQLLPNKVPFIVNTLWDALLDLDDLTASTNSIMTLLSLLLTYPQVRQCSLQQSLTILVPRVWPFLRHTISSVRKAALETLYTLLSKADQSCAVWINPILQDMLRHIFQSCILESSEEILELIQKVWMELLSQAPQQYVVAASCPWMGAWLCLMMQASHIPIDLSMLLEVKARSKDKSGAKSRQGTNQVSQVKETIQEYIAGAETVTEDSMTRDYVVVRARLMAAKLLGALCWCICDPQLNSVSQEVRPAESLGQLLLFHLNSKSALQRIAVVLVLCEWAALQKDCQLVSSMVQPRLLAILTEQLYYDEIAIPFTRMQNECKQLIALLADAHIDLQDRLHCSVFTIEQANELVTTMFAETTSGLNVKSKQWLSLESKRQQAQSTVMETSIEWQQLHQRVHMFTACAVISLQMLPDKLNPLVRPLMEAIKKEENILIQSYAASFIAKLLQQCAGRSPCPNPKIIKNLCASACVDPAVTPSSSCPVPPPQENIKGGVLEKDGVHHIVDKSQGIITLYRHQKAAFAITSKRGPAPRAPKTSTTELPPGSTMSTDSDESKRPFLVQRRGAEFTLTTISKHFGVDLTRCLPYLWENTVGPLKSVVTENLCIDRQVQLERGDLAAQELVNSLQVLEVMAGAMAAELRPLLLEHLPHLFTCLQHPYTAVRHMAARCVGVLSKMATLETMNSFLECVLHWLAAIDDRTKQEGSIEALACILQLQLCVLKAGNE
;
A
#
# COMPACT_ATOMS: atom_id res chain seq x y z
N MET A 1 -21.64 36.16 -3.34
CA MET A 1 -22.38 35.73 -2.12
C MET A 1 -21.43 34.92 -1.25
N ALA A 2 -21.54 35.03 0.08
CA ALA A 2 -20.70 34.27 1.00
C ALA A 2 -21.31 32.88 1.26
N VAL A 3 -20.64 31.83 0.79
CA VAL A 3 -21.04 30.43 1.05
C VAL A 3 -20.88 30.11 2.53
N SER A 4 -21.93 29.53 3.15
CA SER A 4 -21.96 29.24 4.59
C SER A 4 -20.88 28.23 5.00
N ARG A 5 -20.56 28.16 6.30
CA ARG A 5 -19.60 27.16 6.81
C ARG A 5 -20.06 25.73 6.56
N LEU A 6 -21.38 25.48 6.63
CA LEU A 6 -21.95 24.15 6.42
C LEU A 6 -21.86 23.75 4.94
N ASP A 7 -22.23 24.63 4.02
CA ASP A 7 -22.18 24.34 2.58
C ASP A 7 -20.74 24.11 2.09
N ARG A 8 -19.74 24.73 2.74
CA ARG A 8 -18.32 24.42 2.48
C ARG A 8 -17.94 22.98 2.85
N LEU A 9 -18.52 22.40 3.89
CA LEU A 9 -18.26 20.99 4.25
C LEU A 9 -18.83 20.05 3.19
N PHE A 10 -20.04 20.33 2.70
CA PHE A 10 -20.64 19.61 1.59
C PHE A 10 -19.81 19.72 0.29
N ILE A 11 -19.35 20.93 -0.06
CA ILE A 11 -18.44 21.13 -1.20
C ILE A 11 -17.13 20.34 -1.03
N LEU A 12 -16.59 20.22 0.19
CA LEU A 12 -15.36 19.45 0.46
C LEU A 12 -15.51 17.93 0.32
N LEU A 13 -16.73 17.37 0.37
CA LEU A 13 -16.97 15.96 0.02
C LEU A 13 -16.66 15.69 -1.46
N ASP A 14 -16.99 16.65 -2.32
CA ASP A 14 -16.80 16.56 -3.77
C ASP A 14 -15.39 17.03 -4.19
N THR A 15 -15.05 18.28 -3.86
CA THR A 15 -13.81 18.95 -4.29
C THR A 15 -12.58 18.63 -3.41
N GLY A 16 -12.70 17.77 -2.41
CA GLY A 16 -11.60 17.38 -1.54
C GLY A 16 -10.51 16.64 -2.30
N THR A 17 -9.31 17.22 -2.41
CA THR A 17 -8.20 16.68 -3.23
C THR A 17 -7.58 15.38 -2.70
N THR A 18 -7.92 14.95 -1.49
CA THR A 18 -7.46 13.66 -0.92
C THR A 18 -8.62 12.94 -0.21
N PRO A 19 -8.60 11.60 -0.14
CA PRO A 19 -9.58 10.83 0.64
C PRO A 19 -9.63 11.25 2.11
N VAL A 20 -8.49 11.64 2.69
CA VAL A 20 -8.40 12.13 4.08
C VAL A 20 -9.17 13.44 4.26
N THR A 21 -9.03 14.39 3.33
CA THR A 21 -9.79 15.65 3.35
C THR A 21 -11.29 15.41 3.27
N ARG A 22 -11.73 14.52 2.36
CA ARG A 22 -13.16 14.16 2.20
C ARG A 22 -13.71 13.49 3.46
N LYS A 23 -12.97 12.52 4.03
CA LYS A 23 -13.35 11.84 5.28
C LYS A 23 -13.43 12.80 6.48
N ALA A 24 -12.52 13.77 6.58
CA ALA A 24 -12.57 14.78 7.63
C ALA A 24 -13.80 15.70 7.50
N ALA A 25 -14.19 16.07 6.29
CA ALA A 25 -15.43 16.82 6.05
C ALA A 25 -16.68 16.00 6.42
N ALA A 26 -16.73 14.71 6.04
CA ALA A 26 -17.78 13.78 6.42
C ALA A 26 -17.92 13.63 7.95
N GLN A 27 -16.80 13.48 8.67
CA GLN A 27 -16.79 13.43 10.14
C GLN A 27 -17.32 14.72 10.78
N GLN A 28 -16.97 15.89 10.23
CA GLN A 28 -17.48 17.18 10.74
C GLN A 28 -19.00 17.33 10.54
N LEU A 29 -19.57 16.79 9.46
CA LEU A 29 -21.03 16.76 9.28
C LEU A 29 -21.73 15.88 10.35
N GLY A 30 -21.11 14.78 10.77
CA GLY A 30 -21.59 13.96 11.89
C GLY A 30 -21.59 14.71 13.24
N GLU A 31 -20.52 15.45 13.54
CA GLU A 31 -20.46 16.27 14.76
C GLU A 31 -21.46 17.44 14.73
N VAL A 32 -21.89 17.93 13.57
CA VAL A 32 -22.99 18.92 13.49
C VAL A 32 -24.31 18.31 13.97
N VAL A 33 -24.66 17.09 13.57
CA VAL A 33 -25.89 16.40 14.04
C VAL A 33 -25.86 16.19 15.56
N LYS A 34 -24.70 15.82 16.10
CA LYS A 34 -24.50 15.62 17.54
C LYS A 34 -24.74 16.89 18.37
N LEU A 35 -24.38 18.06 17.83
CA LEU A 35 -24.59 19.36 18.47
C LEU A 35 -25.98 19.96 18.18
N HIS A 36 -26.55 19.64 17.01
CA HIS A 36 -27.82 20.16 16.52
C HIS A 36 -28.69 19.03 15.93
N PRO A 37 -29.31 18.18 16.76
CA PRO A 37 -30.06 17.01 16.28
C PRO A 37 -31.24 17.34 15.35
N HIS A 38 -31.81 18.54 15.47
CA HIS A 38 -32.89 19.03 14.61
C HIS A 38 -32.48 19.24 13.15
N GLU A 39 -31.18 19.39 12.85
CA GLU A 39 -30.67 19.51 11.48
C GLU A 39 -30.57 18.18 10.74
N LEU A 40 -30.90 17.04 11.37
CA LEU A 40 -30.76 15.70 10.78
C LEU A 40 -31.36 15.60 9.36
N ASN A 41 -32.62 15.99 9.19
CA ASN A 41 -33.31 15.89 7.90
C ASN A 41 -32.72 16.84 6.84
N ASN A 42 -32.27 18.02 7.25
CA ASN A 42 -31.61 19.00 6.37
C ASN A 42 -30.23 18.52 5.90
N LEU A 43 -29.50 17.82 6.78
CA LEU A 43 -28.19 17.26 6.46
C LEU A 43 -28.32 16.02 5.59
N MET A 44 -29.24 15.11 5.90
CA MET A 44 -29.47 13.89 5.13
C MET A 44 -29.97 14.20 3.70
N SER A 45 -30.93 15.11 3.55
CA SER A 45 -31.39 15.57 2.23
C SER A 45 -30.27 16.22 1.40
N LYS A 46 -29.36 16.98 2.02
CA LYS A 46 -28.14 17.47 1.33
C LYS A 46 -27.19 16.33 0.96
N VAL A 47 -26.87 15.40 1.88
CA VAL A 47 -25.99 14.25 1.60
C VAL A 47 -26.53 13.40 0.45
N LEU A 48 -27.85 13.24 0.31
CA LEU A 48 -28.47 12.49 -0.78
C LEU A 48 -28.06 12.99 -2.17
N THR A 49 -27.93 14.31 -2.35
CA THR A 49 -27.48 14.88 -3.63
C THR A 49 -26.05 14.44 -4.00
N TYR A 50 -25.20 14.22 -3.00
CA TYR A 50 -23.84 13.71 -3.19
C TYR A 50 -23.78 12.18 -3.36
N LEU A 51 -24.72 11.42 -2.76
CA LEU A 51 -24.91 10.00 -3.08
C LEU A 51 -25.34 9.78 -4.54
N ARG A 52 -26.09 10.73 -5.11
CA ARG A 52 -26.50 10.77 -6.53
C ARG A 52 -25.43 11.34 -7.47
N SER A 53 -24.23 11.69 -6.98
CA SER A 53 -23.16 12.28 -7.80
C SER A 53 -22.59 11.30 -8.83
N PRO A 54 -22.23 11.75 -10.06
CA PRO A 54 -21.55 10.90 -11.03
C PRO A 54 -20.11 10.52 -10.60
N SER A 55 -19.48 11.32 -9.73
CA SER A 55 -18.14 11.06 -9.19
C SER A 55 -18.16 9.91 -8.19
N TRP A 56 -17.42 8.83 -8.47
CA TRP A 56 -17.22 7.68 -7.58
C TRP A 56 -16.78 8.12 -6.18
N ASP A 57 -15.69 8.89 -6.12
CA ASP A 57 -15.10 9.42 -4.89
C ASP A 57 -16.10 10.20 -4.04
N THR A 58 -16.94 11.01 -4.71
CA THR A 58 -17.96 11.85 -4.04
C THR A 58 -19.06 10.99 -3.44
N ARG A 59 -19.48 9.91 -4.12
CA ARG A 59 -20.43 8.93 -3.55
C ARG A 59 -19.86 8.21 -2.33
N ILE A 60 -18.58 7.82 -2.37
CA ILE A 60 -17.89 7.18 -1.23
C ILE A 60 -17.79 8.15 -0.04
N ALA A 61 -17.42 9.42 -0.29
CA ALA A 61 -17.38 10.46 0.74
C ALA A 61 -18.77 10.77 1.33
N ALA A 62 -19.81 10.77 0.50
CA ALA A 62 -21.19 10.91 0.95
C ALA A 62 -21.64 9.72 1.80
N GLY A 63 -21.26 8.48 1.45
CA GLY A 63 -21.47 7.30 2.28
C GLY A 63 -20.80 7.42 3.66
N GLN A 64 -19.55 7.89 3.71
CA GLN A 64 -18.86 8.19 4.97
C GLN A 64 -19.55 9.29 5.78
N ALA A 65 -20.21 10.25 5.11
CA ALA A 65 -21.00 11.27 5.79
C ALA A 65 -22.29 10.68 6.40
N VAL A 66 -22.97 9.76 5.69
CA VAL A 66 -24.09 8.98 6.25
C VAL A 66 -23.64 8.18 7.48
N GLU A 67 -22.52 7.45 7.40
CA GLU A 67 -21.96 6.70 8.54
C GLU A 67 -21.71 7.62 9.74
N ALA A 68 -21.03 8.77 9.52
CA ALA A 68 -20.71 9.72 10.57
C ALA A 68 -21.94 10.42 11.17
N ILE A 69 -22.97 10.68 10.37
CA ILE A 69 -24.26 11.23 10.83
C ILE A 69 -24.99 10.19 11.69
N VAL A 70 -25.27 9.01 11.14
CA VAL A 70 -26.09 7.98 11.78
C VAL A 70 -25.48 7.51 13.11
N ARG A 71 -24.14 7.42 13.18
CA ARG A 71 -23.41 7.06 14.41
C ARG A 71 -23.53 8.07 15.55
N ASN A 72 -23.95 9.31 15.27
CA ASN A 72 -24.16 10.36 16.26
C ASN A 72 -25.64 10.55 16.66
N ILE A 73 -26.56 9.75 16.08
CA ILE A 73 -28.00 9.75 16.43
C ILE A 73 -28.24 8.65 17.49
N PRO A 74 -29.02 8.90 18.57
CA PRO A 74 -29.38 7.86 19.54
C PRO A 74 -30.16 6.71 18.87
N GLU A 75 -29.87 5.47 19.28
CA GLU A 75 -30.51 4.27 18.71
C GLU A 75 -32.04 4.25 18.97
N TRP A 76 -32.82 3.96 17.92
CA TRP A 76 -34.28 3.97 17.99
C TRP A 76 -34.87 2.77 18.75
N HIS A 77 -35.25 3.04 20.00
CA HIS A 77 -35.87 2.08 20.92
C HIS A 77 -37.13 2.69 21.58
N PRO A 78 -38.26 2.76 20.87
CA PRO A 78 -39.49 3.29 21.46
C PRO A 78 -40.00 2.37 22.59
N ALA A 79 -40.60 2.96 23.61
CA ALA A 79 -41.05 2.22 24.79
C ALA A 79 -42.26 1.30 24.45
N PRO A 80 -42.22 0.01 24.80
CA PRO A 80 -43.30 -0.92 24.47
C PRO A 80 -44.54 -0.63 25.32
N ARG A 81 -45.71 -0.61 24.67
CA ARG A 81 -46.99 -0.45 25.38
C ARG A 81 -47.30 -1.71 26.22
N PRO A 82 -47.75 -1.58 27.49
CA PRO A 82 -48.19 -2.74 28.28
C PRO A 82 -49.41 -3.42 27.66
N LYS A 83 -49.53 -4.75 27.85
CA LYS A 83 -50.68 -5.54 27.41
C LYS A 83 -51.87 -5.32 28.37
N ASP A 84 -52.70 -4.31 28.10
CA ASP A 84 -53.99 -4.14 28.78
C ASP A 84 -55.06 -5.07 28.18
N GLU A 85 -55.71 -5.88 29.02
CA GLU A 85 -56.78 -6.81 28.65
C GLU A 85 -58.14 -6.13 28.40
N SER A 86 -58.21 -5.04 27.61
CA SER A 86 -59.45 -4.63 26.92
C SER A 86 -59.26 -3.40 26.01
N CYS A 87 -59.01 -3.60 24.72
CA CYS A 87 -59.52 -2.70 23.67
C CYS A 87 -59.52 -3.44 22.33
N ALA A 88 -60.67 -3.98 21.95
CA ALA A 88 -60.98 -4.20 20.55
C ALA A 88 -61.28 -2.84 19.89
N ASP A 89 -61.18 -2.78 18.56
CA ASP A 89 -61.62 -1.67 17.71
C ASP A 89 -60.85 -0.32 17.84
N LEU A 90 -59.58 -0.37 17.43
CA LEU A 90 -59.00 0.71 16.60
C LEU A 90 -58.28 0.08 15.40
N SER A 91 -59.03 -0.14 14.32
CA SER A 91 -58.51 -0.60 13.04
C SER A 91 -57.71 0.51 12.35
N LEU A 92 -56.38 0.49 12.54
CA LEU A 92 -55.42 1.12 11.60
C LEU A 92 -55.24 0.22 10.37
N GLU A 93 -56.36 -0.14 9.73
CA GLU A 93 -56.37 -0.74 8.39
C GLU A 93 -56.36 0.41 7.37
N ASP A 94 -55.17 0.78 6.88
CA ASP A 94 -54.99 1.44 5.57
C ASP A 94 -53.51 1.60 5.14
N SER A 95 -52.52 1.44 6.03
CA SER A 95 -51.10 1.70 5.69
C SER A 95 -50.24 0.48 5.34
N SER A 96 -50.72 -0.76 5.49
CA SER A 96 -49.87 -1.96 5.40
C SER A 96 -49.82 -2.68 4.04
N TYR A 97 -50.60 -2.26 3.04
CA TYR A 97 -50.74 -2.99 1.76
C TYR A 97 -49.56 -2.86 0.79
N ASP A 98 -48.55 -2.03 1.11
CA ASP A 98 -47.51 -1.59 0.16
C ASP A 98 -46.13 -2.27 0.35
N ARG A 99 -45.95 -3.13 1.38
CA ARG A 99 -44.67 -3.79 1.70
C ARG A 99 -44.56 -5.20 1.08
N LEU A 100 -43.41 -5.51 0.49
CA LEU A 100 -43.13 -6.82 -0.10
C LEU A 100 -42.89 -7.87 1.00
N SER A 101 -43.39 -9.09 0.75
CA SER A 101 -43.13 -10.26 1.60
C SER A 101 -42.86 -11.50 0.75
N PHE A 102 -42.00 -12.39 1.24
CA PHE A 102 -41.61 -13.63 0.57
C PHE A 102 -42.78 -14.59 0.31
N HIS A 103 -43.92 -14.39 1.00
CA HIS A 103 -45.15 -15.16 0.76
C HIS A 103 -45.89 -14.73 -0.52
N HIS A 104 -45.78 -13.46 -0.91
CA HIS A 104 -46.48 -12.89 -2.06
C HIS A 104 -45.54 -12.57 -3.24
N PHE A 105 -44.22 -12.62 -3.03
CA PHE A 105 -43.20 -12.33 -4.02
C PHE A 105 -42.67 -13.60 -4.72
N ASP A 106 -42.77 -13.65 -6.06
CA ASP A 106 -42.11 -14.67 -6.88
C ASP A 106 -41.02 -14.08 -7.79
N ILE A 107 -39.77 -14.39 -7.45
CA ILE A 107 -38.58 -14.03 -8.25
C ILE A 107 -38.63 -14.59 -9.68
N SER A 108 -39.33 -15.71 -9.90
CA SER A 108 -39.43 -16.36 -11.21
C SER A 108 -40.27 -15.55 -12.21
N ARG A 109 -41.24 -14.78 -11.71
CA ARG A 109 -42.00 -13.78 -12.48
C ARG A 109 -41.12 -12.56 -12.80
N LEU A 110 -40.32 -12.10 -11.83
CA LEU A 110 -39.40 -10.97 -12.02
C LEU A 110 -38.33 -11.25 -13.09
N LEU A 111 -37.70 -12.44 -13.08
CA LEU A 111 -36.70 -12.81 -14.07
C LEU A 111 -37.25 -12.85 -15.52
N LYS A 112 -38.55 -13.12 -15.68
CA LYS A 112 -39.21 -13.20 -17.01
C LYS A 112 -39.76 -11.87 -17.51
N HIS A 113 -40.20 -10.99 -16.61
CA HIS A 113 -40.99 -9.79 -16.97
C HIS A 113 -40.39 -8.47 -16.47
N GLY A 114 -39.37 -8.50 -15.62
CA GLY A 114 -38.73 -7.31 -15.06
C GLY A 114 -37.79 -6.63 -16.06
N ALA A 115 -37.77 -5.30 -16.03
CA ALA A 115 -36.88 -4.50 -16.89
C ALA A 115 -35.43 -4.56 -16.40
N SER A 116 -34.48 -4.87 -17.29
CA SER A 116 -33.05 -4.91 -16.95
C SER A 116 -32.49 -3.52 -16.65
N LEU A 117 -31.71 -3.39 -15.57
CA LEU A 117 -31.05 -2.15 -15.16
C LEU A 117 -29.66 -2.10 -15.81
N LEU A 118 -29.48 -1.16 -16.76
CA LEU A 118 -28.24 -0.96 -17.52
C LEU A 118 -27.38 0.15 -16.90
N GLY A 119 -26.24 0.48 -17.51
CA GLY A 119 -25.40 1.61 -17.09
C GLY A 119 -26.12 2.95 -17.23
N SER A 120 -26.78 3.16 -18.37
CA SER A 120 -27.76 4.23 -18.60
C SER A 120 -28.84 3.72 -19.54
N ALA A 121 -30.07 4.18 -19.35
CA ALA A 121 -31.22 3.89 -20.21
C ALA A 121 -31.48 4.98 -21.27
N GLY A 122 -30.61 6.00 -21.39
CA GLY A 122 -30.79 7.11 -22.34
C GLY A 122 -31.81 8.18 -21.92
N ALA A 123 -32.68 7.90 -20.94
CA ALA A 123 -33.64 8.84 -20.35
C ALA A 123 -33.01 10.08 -19.67
N GLU A 124 -31.67 10.13 -19.56
CA GLU A 124 -30.90 11.31 -19.14
C GLU A 124 -30.69 12.35 -20.27
N PHE A 125 -31.04 11.98 -21.51
CA PHE A 125 -31.04 12.86 -22.69
C PHE A 125 -32.44 13.26 -23.15
N GLU A 126 -33.48 12.63 -22.62
CA GLU A 126 -34.85 13.13 -22.74
C GLU A 126 -34.98 14.34 -21.80
N LEU A 127 -35.38 15.48 -22.37
CA LEU A 127 -35.76 16.65 -21.57
C LEU A 127 -36.99 16.25 -20.74
N GLN A 128 -36.81 16.05 -19.44
CA GLN A 128 -37.95 15.89 -18.53
C GLN A 128 -38.77 17.17 -18.58
N ASP A 129 -40.04 17.08 -18.98
CA ASP A 129 -40.98 18.18 -18.83
C ASP A 129 -41.06 18.58 -17.35
N ASP A 130 -40.72 19.84 -17.06
CA ASP A 130 -40.52 20.42 -15.71
C ASP A 130 -41.78 20.43 -14.80
N LYS A 131 -42.87 19.75 -15.19
CA LYS A 131 -44.09 19.62 -14.38
C LYS A 131 -43.95 18.73 -13.13
N THR A 132 -42.84 17.99 -12.99
CA THR A 132 -42.59 17.17 -11.79
C THR A 132 -41.93 17.93 -10.63
N ALA A 133 -41.50 19.17 -10.85
CA ALA A 133 -40.97 20.05 -9.80
C ALA A 133 -42.05 20.74 -8.96
N GLU A 134 -43.30 20.79 -9.46
CA GLU A 134 -44.45 21.42 -8.77
C GLU A 134 -45.34 20.41 -8.00
N MET A 135 -45.03 19.11 -8.05
CA MET A 135 -45.75 18.06 -7.30
C MET A 135 -45.28 17.93 -5.85
N ASP A 136 -46.20 17.62 -4.92
CA ASP A 136 -45.86 17.36 -3.51
C ASP A 136 -44.90 16.15 -3.37
N PRO A 137 -43.87 16.20 -2.49
CA PRO A 137 -42.92 15.10 -2.35
C PRO A 137 -43.56 13.73 -2.03
N LYS A 138 -44.66 13.67 -1.26
CA LYS A 138 -45.35 12.40 -0.97
C LYS A 138 -46.06 11.86 -2.21
N GLU A 139 -46.69 12.73 -2.99
CA GLU A 139 -47.36 12.37 -4.24
C GLU A 139 -46.34 11.91 -5.30
N ARG A 140 -45.19 12.59 -5.39
CA ARG A 140 -44.07 12.21 -6.26
C ARG A 140 -43.54 10.81 -5.89
N LEU A 141 -43.35 10.54 -4.59
CA LEU A 141 -42.95 9.21 -4.09
C LEU A 141 -44.04 8.15 -4.39
N GLY A 142 -45.32 8.45 -4.20
CA GLY A 142 -46.43 7.55 -4.54
C GLY A 142 -46.47 7.17 -6.01
N ARG A 143 -46.29 8.15 -6.91
CA ARG A 143 -46.19 7.90 -8.36
C ARG A 143 -44.96 7.06 -8.73
N GLN A 144 -43.82 7.33 -8.09
CA GLN A 144 -42.59 6.53 -8.26
C GLN A 144 -42.75 5.09 -7.76
N ARG A 145 -43.46 4.85 -6.64
CA ARG A 145 -43.78 3.50 -6.13
C ARG A 145 -44.64 2.70 -7.11
N ARG A 146 -45.71 3.28 -7.65
CA ARG A 146 -46.57 2.62 -8.67
C ARG A 146 -45.77 2.27 -9.94
N LEU A 147 -44.95 3.19 -10.44
CA LEU A 147 -44.05 2.94 -11.56
C LEU A 147 -43.01 1.86 -11.25
N LEU A 148 -42.53 1.76 -10.01
CA LEU A 148 -41.62 0.70 -9.57
C LEU A 148 -42.33 -0.66 -9.52
N GLN A 149 -43.54 -0.76 -8.98
CA GLN A 149 -44.35 -1.99 -8.99
C GLN A 149 -44.64 -2.47 -10.43
N LYS A 150 -44.93 -1.54 -11.36
CA LYS A 150 -45.06 -1.83 -12.81
C LYS A 150 -43.74 -2.33 -13.42
N LYS A 151 -42.59 -1.69 -13.12
CA LYS A 151 -41.25 -2.12 -13.60
C LYS A 151 -40.76 -3.45 -13.01
N LEU A 152 -41.17 -3.79 -11.79
CA LEU A 152 -40.92 -5.09 -11.15
C LEU A 152 -41.86 -6.20 -11.69
N GLY A 153 -42.80 -5.87 -12.59
CA GLY A 153 -43.75 -6.82 -13.15
C GLY A 153 -44.75 -7.37 -12.11
N LEU A 154 -44.91 -6.71 -10.97
CA LEU A 154 -45.75 -7.12 -9.84
C LEU A 154 -47.21 -6.64 -9.95
N ASP A 155 -47.53 -5.86 -10.98
CA ASP A 155 -48.86 -5.32 -11.23
C ASP A 155 -49.93 -6.43 -11.33
N MET A 156 -51.07 -6.20 -10.68
CA MET A 156 -52.24 -7.07 -10.69
C MET A 156 -53.08 -6.92 -11.97
N GLY A 157 -53.10 -5.75 -12.61
CA GLY A 157 -53.84 -5.56 -13.88
C GLY A 157 -53.27 -6.43 -15.00
N ALA A 158 -51.95 -6.43 -15.13
CA ALA A 158 -51.21 -7.29 -16.06
C ALA A 158 -51.40 -8.80 -15.80
N ALA A 159 -51.75 -9.21 -14.57
CA ALA A 159 -52.04 -10.61 -14.24
C ALA A 159 -53.45 -11.06 -14.65
N ILE A 160 -54.36 -10.12 -14.92
CA ILE A 160 -55.75 -10.37 -15.34
C ILE A 160 -55.92 -10.16 -16.85
N GLY A 161 -54.94 -9.56 -17.53
CA GLY A 161 -54.98 -9.31 -18.98
C GLY A 161 -55.79 -8.08 -19.37
N MET A 162 -55.95 -7.12 -18.46
CA MET A 162 -56.55 -5.81 -18.73
C MET A 162 -55.48 -4.73 -18.57
N ASP A 163 -55.22 -3.98 -19.63
CA ASP A 163 -54.40 -2.77 -19.56
C ASP A 163 -55.27 -1.63 -19.01
N THR A 164 -54.92 -1.10 -17.85
CA THR A 164 -55.76 -0.13 -17.13
C THR A 164 -55.75 1.26 -17.77
N GLU A 165 -54.82 1.53 -18.68
CA GLU A 165 -54.69 2.81 -19.38
C GLU A 165 -55.61 2.94 -20.62
N GLU A 166 -56.36 1.89 -21.01
CA GLU A 166 -57.43 1.98 -22.01
C GLU A 166 -58.82 2.31 -21.41
N LEU A 167 -58.97 2.33 -20.08
CA LEU A 167 -60.28 2.44 -19.41
C LEU A 167 -60.54 3.76 -18.66
N PHE A 168 -59.49 4.48 -18.25
CA PHE A 168 -59.62 5.79 -17.62
C PHE A 168 -58.45 6.68 -18.03
N ASN A 169 -58.72 7.71 -18.84
CA ASN A 169 -57.84 8.86 -18.99
C ASN A 169 -58.30 9.97 -18.04
N ASP A 170 -57.34 10.69 -17.44
CA ASP A 170 -57.64 11.82 -16.54
C ASP A 170 -58.35 13.00 -17.25
N GLU A 171 -58.50 12.97 -18.58
CA GLU A 171 -59.23 13.97 -19.38
C GLU A 171 -60.77 13.78 -19.37
N ASP A 172 -61.30 12.66 -18.87
CA ASP A 172 -62.75 12.37 -18.89
C ASP A 172 -63.54 12.99 -17.70
N LEU A 173 -62.88 13.68 -16.76
CA LEU A 173 -63.51 14.16 -15.51
C LEU A 173 -63.70 15.68 -15.38
N ASP A 174 -63.19 16.50 -16.32
CA ASP A 174 -63.30 17.96 -16.24
C ASP A 174 -64.49 18.54 -17.04
N CYS A 175 -65.65 18.65 -16.39
CA CYS A 175 -66.81 19.35 -16.92
C CYS A 175 -66.87 20.81 -16.42
N SER A 176 -66.39 21.77 -17.22
CA SER A 176 -66.70 23.20 -17.04
C SER A 176 -66.92 23.91 -18.38
N CYS A 177 -67.67 25.02 -18.37
CA CYS A 177 -68.49 25.43 -19.52
C CYS A 177 -68.27 26.89 -19.95
N GLN A 178 -68.44 27.15 -21.26
CA GLN A 178 -68.52 28.48 -21.94
C GLN A 178 -67.17 29.23 -22.10
N THR A 179 -66.93 30.07 -23.13
CA THR A 179 -67.84 30.74 -24.09
C THR A 179 -67.17 30.95 -25.48
N SER A 180 -67.96 31.22 -26.52
CA SER A 180 -67.52 31.36 -27.93
C SER A 180 -66.97 32.76 -28.33
N VAL A 181 -66.06 32.80 -29.32
CA VAL A 181 -65.95 33.87 -30.36
C VAL A 181 -65.48 33.23 -31.71
N LEU A 182 -65.73 33.91 -32.84
CA LEU A 182 -65.72 33.37 -34.21
C LEU A 182 -64.39 33.46 -35.02
N ARG A 183 -64.27 32.49 -35.95
CA ARG A 183 -63.69 32.45 -37.33
C ARG A 183 -63.35 33.79 -38.06
N PRO A 184 -62.48 33.84 -39.12
CA PRO A 184 -62.46 32.87 -40.25
C PRO A 184 -61.14 32.53 -41.03
N GLN A 185 -60.99 31.24 -41.33
CA GLN A 185 -60.85 30.58 -42.66
C GLN A 185 -60.54 31.37 -43.97
N GLU A 186 -59.46 30.98 -44.68
CA GLU A 186 -59.31 30.85 -46.17
C GLU A 186 -58.28 29.70 -46.43
N THR A 187 -58.54 28.60 -47.16
CA THR A 187 -58.53 28.35 -48.64
C THR A 187 -57.24 28.75 -49.38
N LYS A 188 -56.60 27.97 -50.29
CA LYS A 188 -56.82 26.62 -50.88
C LYS A 188 -55.57 26.24 -51.74
N VAL A 189 -55.27 24.92 -51.94
CA VAL A 189 -54.82 24.27 -53.22
C VAL A 189 -53.63 24.91 -53.99
N THR A 190 -52.48 24.31 -54.37
CA THR A 190 -51.95 22.93 -54.55
C THR A 190 -50.43 23.06 -54.86
N ALA A 191 -49.55 22.05 -54.99
CA ALA A 191 -49.53 20.58 -54.87
C ALA A 191 -48.05 20.11 -54.80
N GLY A 192 -47.78 18.84 -54.45
CA GLY A 192 -46.57 18.13 -54.89
C GLY A 192 -45.81 17.33 -53.83
N CYS A 193 -45.42 16.11 -54.22
CA CYS A 193 -44.48 15.18 -53.58
C CYS A 193 -44.98 14.36 -52.36
N SER A 194 -44.40 13.16 -52.24
CA SER A 194 -44.96 12.00 -51.54
C SER A 194 -44.02 11.46 -50.47
N SER A 195 -44.61 11.12 -49.32
CA SER A 195 -44.21 10.06 -48.37
C SER A 195 -42.76 9.52 -48.43
N LEU A 196 -41.97 9.85 -47.41
CA LEU A 196 -40.79 9.07 -47.01
C LEU A 196 -40.81 8.85 -45.50
N ASN A 197 -41.16 7.62 -45.09
CA ASN A 197 -41.06 7.18 -43.71
C ASN A 197 -39.57 7.06 -43.33
N HIS A 198 -39.11 7.79 -42.33
CA HIS A 198 -37.74 7.64 -41.82
C HIS A 198 -37.73 6.53 -40.76
N VAL A 199 -37.34 5.32 -41.17
CA VAL A 199 -37.18 4.18 -40.26
C VAL A 199 -35.95 4.41 -39.37
N THR A 200 -36.15 4.48 -38.06
CA THR A 200 -35.09 4.41 -37.05
C THR A 200 -34.63 2.95 -36.94
N ILE A 201 -33.46 2.65 -37.51
CA ILE A 201 -32.86 1.31 -37.46
C ILE A 201 -32.36 1.03 -36.03
N HIS A 202 -32.89 -0.01 -35.39
CA HIS A 202 -32.40 -0.47 -34.09
C HIS A 202 -30.97 -1.02 -34.21
N ALA A 203 -30.00 -0.33 -33.61
CA ALA A 203 -28.60 -0.77 -33.55
C ALA A 203 -28.37 -2.06 -32.73
N ALA A 204 -29.40 -2.60 -32.08
CA ALA A 204 -29.36 -3.84 -31.32
C ALA A 204 -29.42 -5.10 -32.23
N GLU A 205 -30.26 -5.10 -33.26
CA GLU A 205 -30.55 -6.31 -34.07
C GLU A 205 -29.42 -6.66 -35.06
N LEU A 206 -28.64 -5.66 -35.47
CA LEU A 206 -27.45 -5.84 -36.32
C LEU A 206 -26.26 -6.47 -35.58
N ILE A 207 -26.27 -6.47 -34.23
CA ILE A 207 -25.19 -7.06 -33.44
C ILE A 207 -25.42 -8.56 -33.24
N ASP A 208 -26.68 -9.01 -33.15
CA ASP A 208 -27.00 -10.41 -32.81
C ASP A 208 -26.92 -11.38 -34.01
N SER A 209 -26.97 -10.86 -35.24
CA SER A 209 -27.09 -11.67 -36.47
C SER A 209 -25.75 -12.21 -37.05
N GLU A 210 -24.58 -11.77 -36.57
CA GLU A 210 -23.27 -12.23 -37.07
C GLU A 210 -22.50 -13.19 -36.15
N PHE A 211 -22.98 -13.50 -34.93
CA PHE A 211 -22.25 -14.34 -33.98
C PHE A 211 -22.50 -15.85 -34.17
N ARG A 212 -21.50 -16.58 -34.66
CA ARG A 212 -21.52 -18.05 -34.67
C ARG A 212 -21.49 -18.64 -33.24
N PRO A 213 -22.20 -19.76 -32.97
CA PRO A 213 -22.05 -20.50 -31.71
C PRO A 213 -20.61 -20.99 -31.49
N GLY A 214 -20.10 -20.85 -30.27
CA GLY A 214 -18.81 -21.44 -29.84
C GLY A 214 -17.65 -20.48 -29.53
N MET A 215 -17.82 -19.15 -29.64
CA MET A 215 -16.83 -18.16 -29.18
C MET A 215 -17.11 -17.72 -27.73
N SER A 216 -16.06 -17.56 -26.91
CA SER A 216 -16.22 -17.10 -25.51
C SER A 216 -16.62 -15.62 -25.44
N SER A 217 -17.22 -15.20 -24.33
CA SER A 217 -17.63 -13.81 -24.08
C SER A 217 -16.47 -12.82 -24.25
N ARG A 218 -15.25 -13.18 -23.79
CA ARG A 218 -14.02 -12.40 -24.02
C ARG A 218 -13.63 -12.31 -25.50
N GLN A 219 -13.79 -13.36 -26.31
CA GLN A 219 -13.54 -13.29 -27.76
C GLN A 219 -14.55 -12.38 -28.47
N LYS A 220 -15.84 -12.49 -28.12
CA LYS A 220 -16.90 -11.58 -28.61
C LYS A 220 -16.62 -10.13 -28.22
N ASN A 221 -16.16 -9.89 -26.98
CA ASN A 221 -15.84 -8.55 -26.50
C ASN A 221 -14.54 -7.99 -27.10
N LYS A 222 -13.53 -8.83 -27.40
CA LYS A 222 -12.35 -8.44 -28.18
C LYS A 222 -12.72 -8.05 -29.61
N ALA A 223 -13.65 -8.77 -30.23
CA ALA A 223 -14.22 -8.41 -31.54
C ALA A 223 -15.00 -7.09 -31.47
N LYS A 224 -15.86 -6.88 -30.45
CA LYS A 224 -16.56 -5.61 -30.21
C LYS A 224 -15.59 -4.43 -29.97
N ARG A 225 -14.49 -4.64 -29.22
CA ARG A 225 -13.44 -3.62 -29.01
C ARG A 225 -12.71 -3.29 -30.34
N MET A 226 -12.31 -4.30 -31.11
CA MET A 226 -11.72 -4.11 -32.45
C MET A 226 -12.67 -3.38 -33.41
N ALA A 227 -13.95 -3.77 -33.47
CA ALA A 227 -14.96 -3.12 -34.29
C ALA A 227 -15.19 -1.65 -33.87
N LYS A 228 -15.26 -1.35 -32.57
CA LYS A 228 -15.31 0.05 -32.08
C LYS A 228 -14.05 0.84 -32.41
N LEU A 229 -12.85 0.23 -32.35
CA LEU A 229 -11.61 0.91 -32.72
C LEU A 229 -11.57 1.25 -34.22
N VAL A 230 -11.95 0.29 -35.08
CA VAL A 230 -12.01 0.47 -36.54
C VAL A 230 -13.09 1.46 -36.95
N ALA A 231 -14.26 1.47 -36.28
CA ALA A 231 -15.29 2.48 -36.49
C ALA A 231 -14.81 3.89 -36.09
N LYS A 232 -14.07 4.01 -34.98
CA LYS A 232 -13.49 5.28 -34.49
C LYS A 232 -12.30 5.76 -35.33
N GLN A 233 -11.63 4.88 -36.07
CA GLN A 233 -10.65 5.24 -37.10
C GLN A 233 -11.37 5.69 -38.39
N LYS A 234 -12.40 4.97 -38.86
CA LYS A 234 -13.16 5.34 -40.06
C LYS A 234 -13.93 6.67 -39.93
N SER A 235 -14.30 7.10 -38.72
CA SER A 235 -14.90 8.43 -38.51
C SER A 235 -13.89 9.58 -38.51
N ARG A 236 -12.63 9.34 -38.91
CA ARG A 236 -11.54 10.32 -38.91
C ARG A 236 -11.00 10.66 -40.31
N ASP A 237 -11.44 9.94 -41.35
CA ASP A 237 -10.92 10.02 -42.73
C ASP A 237 -11.91 10.68 -43.74
N LEU A 238 -12.85 11.51 -43.26
CA LEU A 238 -13.80 12.23 -44.11
C LEU A 238 -13.85 13.72 -43.74
N ASP A 239 -12.80 14.46 -44.11
CA ASP A 239 -12.90 15.76 -44.82
C ASP A 239 -11.49 16.30 -45.16
N PRO A 240 -11.19 16.60 -46.43
CA PRO A 240 -9.94 17.26 -46.82
C PRO A 240 -10.07 18.78 -46.90
N ASN A 241 -8.95 19.47 -46.60
CA ASN A 241 -8.61 20.85 -46.99
C ASN A 241 -9.11 22.02 -46.11
N GLU A 242 -8.26 22.54 -45.22
CA GLU A 242 -7.51 23.80 -45.46
C GLU A 242 -6.32 23.98 -44.48
N LYS A 243 -5.41 24.93 -44.75
CA LYS A 243 -4.07 25.02 -44.14
C LYS A 243 -3.93 26.17 -43.12
N SER A 244 -3.32 25.93 -41.97
CA SER A 244 -2.29 26.83 -41.37
C SER A 244 -1.61 26.19 -40.15
N ASN A 245 -0.39 26.64 -39.84
CA ASN A 245 0.44 26.17 -38.71
C ASN A 245 0.01 26.87 -37.40
N ASP A 246 0.06 26.19 -36.24
CA ASP A 246 1.25 26.14 -35.36
C ASP A 246 1.01 25.17 -34.16
N SER A 247 2.07 24.96 -33.40
CA SER A 247 2.32 24.05 -32.27
C SER A 247 1.47 24.25 -30.99
N PHE A 248 1.03 23.14 -30.38
CA PHE A 248 1.47 22.67 -29.04
C PHE A 248 0.81 21.31 -28.65
N GLU A 249 1.45 20.53 -27.78
CA GLU A 249 0.77 19.42 -27.09
C GLU A 249 -0.08 19.94 -25.92
N GLY A 250 -1.27 19.34 -25.74
CA GLY A 250 -2.13 19.58 -24.60
C GLY A 250 -3.22 18.52 -24.49
N GLU A 251 -3.47 18.04 -23.26
CA GLU A 251 -4.63 17.21 -22.94
C GLU A 251 -5.95 17.95 -23.25
N PRO A 252 -7.05 17.24 -23.57
CA PRO A 252 -8.32 17.89 -23.87
C PRO A 252 -8.91 18.55 -22.61
N GLU A 253 -9.06 19.88 -22.64
CA GLU A 253 -9.79 20.60 -21.58
C GLU A 253 -11.22 20.07 -21.44
N GLU A 254 -11.58 19.61 -20.24
CA GLU A 254 -12.98 19.41 -19.87
C GLU A 254 -13.74 20.73 -19.94
N LYS A 255 -14.75 20.80 -20.80
CA LYS A 255 -15.62 21.98 -20.93
C LYS A 255 -16.37 22.21 -19.62
N ARG A 256 -15.86 23.15 -18.81
CA ARG A 256 -16.61 23.82 -17.72
C ARG A 256 -18.00 24.22 -18.21
N ARG A 257 -19.04 23.47 -17.83
CA ARG A 257 -20.42 23.95 -17.94
C ARG A 257 -20.57 25.15 -17.00
N LYS A 258 -21.00 26.29 -17.57
CA LYS A 258 -21.27 27.50 -16.79
C LYS A 258 -22.41 27.23 -15.81
N THR A 259 -22.23 27.67 -14.58
CA THR A 259 -23.25 27.62 -13.52
C THR A 259 -24.51 28.36 -14.00
N THR A 260 -25.60 27.61 -14.22
CA THR A 260 -26.93 28.19 -14.35
C THR A 260 -27.37 28.68 -12.97
N ASN A 261 -27.41 30.00 -12.79
CA ASN A 261 -27.96 30.61 -11.59
C ASN A 261 -29.46 30.28 -11.53
N VAL A 262 -29.87 29.45 -10.56
CA VAL A 262 -31.29 29.31 -10.22
C VAL A 262 -31.75 30.62 -9.58
N VAL A 263 -32.53 31.40 -10.33
CA VAL A 263 -33.14 32.63 -9.86
C VAL A 263 -34.39 32.28 -9.07
N ILE A 264 -34.28 32.30 -7.74
CA ILE A 264 -35.47 32.28 -6.86
C ILE A 264 -36.01 33.71 -6.79
N ASN A 265 -37.20 33.94 -7.34
CA ASN A 265 -37.92 35.19 -7.17
C ASN A 265 -38.44 35.30 -5.73
N GLN A 266 -37.91 36.26 -4.96
CA GLN A 266 -38.52 36.71 -3.70
C GLN A 266 -39.06 38.13 -3.87
N PRO A 267 -40.29 38.45 -3.41
CA PRO A 267 -40.76 39.82 -3.31
C PRO A 267 -39.98 40.55 -2.21
N ALA A 268 -39.45 41.74 -2.53
CA ALA A 268 -38.65 42.52 -1.59
C ALA A 268 -39.52 43.49 -0.77
N ALA A 269 -39.72 43.21 0.52
CA ALA A 269 -39.84 44.21 1.59
C ALA A 269 -40.04 43.54 2.97
N GLU A 270 -39.01 43.53 3.83
CA GLU A 270 -39.01 44.20 5.16
C GLU A 270 -37.77 43.79 5.96
N HIS A 271 -37.24 44.70 6.77
CA HIS A 271 -35.86 44.62 7.28
C HIS A 271 -35.75 45.00 8.76
N LYS A 272 -36.24 44.15 9.68
CA LYS A 272 -35.86 44.14 11.13
C LYS A 272 -36.57 43.04 11.93
N VAL A 273 -35.79 42.10 12.49
CA VAL A 273 -36.10 41.33 13.72
C VAL A 273 -34.74 41.11 14.39
N LEU A 274 -34.25 42.01 15.25
CA LEU A 274 -34.53 42.10 16.69
C LEU A 274 -34.51 40.74 17.40
N ILE A 275 -33.41 40.48 18.10
CA ILE A 275 -33.20 39.31 18.95
C ILE A 275 -34.13 39.43 20.16
N ASP A 276 -35.07 38.50 20.31
CA ASP A 276 -35.67 38.19 21.61
C ASP A 276 -36.20 36.73 21.65
N ASN A 277 -35.72 36.01 22.66
CA ASN A 277 -36.26 34.78 23.27
C ASN A 277 -37.02 33.76 22.39
N ILE A 278 -36.33 32.70 21.97
CA ILE A 278 -36.94 31.41 21.62
C ILE A 278 -36.78 30.46 22.82
N PRO A 279 -37.86 29.87 23.37
CA PRO A 279 -37.76 28.90 24.46
C PRO A 279 -37.11 27.58 24.00
N SER A 280 -36.61 26.81 24.96
CA SER A 280 -35.82 25.60 24.72
C SER A 280 -36.61 24.46 24.05
N ASN A 281 -36.65 24.44 22.72
CA ASN A 281 -37.24 23.36 21.94
C ASN A 281 -36.28 22.17 21.79
N SER A 282 -36.21 21.32 22.83
CA SER A 282 -35.67 19.95 22.72
C SER A 282 -36.71 18.95 22.13
N SER A 283 -37.95 19.40 21.96
CA SER A 283 -39.14 18.53 21.82
C SER A 283 -39.49 18.06 20.41
N LEU A 284 -38.83 18.56 19.35
CA LEU A 284 -39.18 18.20 17.96
C LEU A 284 -38.81 16.76 17.57
N LEU A 285 -37.99 16.06 18.36
CA LEU A 285 -37.75 14.62 18.22
C LEU A 285 -38.80 13.77 18.93
N GLU A 286 -39.62 14.35 19.82
CA GLU A 286 -40.67 13.64 20.58
C GLU A 286 -42.01 13.57 19.82
N GLU A 287 -42.19 14.37 18.77
CA GLU A 287 -43.42 14.39 17.95
C GLU A 287 -43.44 13.32 16.84
N THR A 288 -42.29 12.72 16.49
CA THR A 288 -42.22 11.66 15.46
C THR A 288 -42.63 10.31 16.06
N GLN A 289 -43.76 9.75 15.63
CA GLN A 289 -44.18 8.39 16.04
C GLN A 289 -43.43 7.27 15.30
N GLU A 290 -42.67 7.61 14.28
CA GLU A 290 -41.97 6.69 13.36
C GLU A 290 -40.44 6.83 13.45
N TRP A 291 -39.71 5.84 12.95
CA TRP A 291 -38.25 5.82 12.94
C TRP A 291 -37.68 7.02 12.14
N PRO A 292 -36.77 7.85 12.72
CA PRO A 292 -36.31 9.09 12.07
C PRO A 292 -35.60 8.95 10.72
N LEU A 293 -35.20 7.73 10.31
CA LEU A 293 -34.54 7.46 9.05
C LEU A 293 -35.45 6.77 8.01
N GLU A 294 -36.72 6.49 8.34
CA GLU A 294 -37.64 5.73 7.47
C GLU A 294 -37.78 6.39 6.08
N SER A 295 -38.12 7.68 6.03
CA SER A 295 -38.30 8.42 4.76
C SER A 295 -37.03 8.48 3.89
N PHE A 296 -35.87 8.56 4.52
CA PHE A 296 -34.58 8.52 3.81
C PHE A 296 -34.29 7.12 3.26
N CYS A 297 -34.54 6.08 4.06
CA CYS A 297 -34.44 4.70 3.62
C CYS A 297 -35.40 4.39 2.46
N GLU A 298 -36.65 4.88 2.50
CA GLU A 298 -37.60 4.74 1.40
C GLU A 298 -37.10 5.40 0.10
N GLU A 299 -36.52 6.60 0.18
CA GLU A 299 -35.97 7.27 -1.01
C GLU A 299 -34.78 6.50 -1.59
N LEU A 300 -33.87 5.97 -0.74
CA LEU A 300 -32.81 5.08 -1.20
C LEU A 300 -33.35 3.76 -1.80
N CYS A 301 -34.39 3.17 -1.21
CA CYS A 301 -35.05 1.96 -1.72
C CYS A 301 -35.69 2.15 -3.10
N ASN A 302 -36.09 3.37 -3.46
CA ASN A 302 -36.54 3.72 -4.80
C ASN A 302 -35.34 3.96 -5.74
N ASP A 303 -34.29 4.64 -5.26
CA ASP A 303 -33.06 4.89 -6.02
C ASP A 303 -32.28 3.61 -6.38
N LEU A 304 -32.46 2.50 -5.65
CA LEU A 304 -31.95 1.16 -6.03
C LEU A 304 -32.38 0.73 -7.44
N PHE A 305 -33.46 1.27 -7.99
CA PHE A 305 -33.99 0.94 -9.32
C PHE A 305 -33.91 2.12 -10.30
N ASN A 306 -33.09 3.13 -9.98
CA ASN A 306 -32.83 4.27 -10.84
C ASN A 306 -32.12 3.82 -12.14
N PRO A 307 -32.46 4.38 -13.32
CA PRO A 307 -31.75 4.10 -14.58
C PRO A 307 -30.24 4.36 -14.53
N SER A 308 -29.78 5.38 -13.79
CA SER A 308 -28.34 5.66 -13.58
C SER A 308 -27.75 4.69 -12.55
N TRP A 309 -26.67 4.00 -12.93
CA TRP A 309 -25.98 3.08 -12.03
C TRP A 309 -25.27 3.80 -10.87
N GLU A 310 -24.87 5.06 -11.08
CA GLU A 310 -24.26 5.92 -10.06
C GLU A 310 -25.21 6.14 -8.89
N VAL A 311 -26.48 6.44 -9.20
CA VAL A 311 -27.54 6.58 -8.20
C VAL A 311 -27.80 5.25 -7.48
N ARG A 312 -27.91 4.12 -8.22
CA ARG A 312 -28.07 2.78 -7.60
C ARG A 312 -26.92 2.44 -6.64
N HIS A 313 -25.69 2.73 -7.03
CA HIS A 313 -24.51 2.53 -6.19
C HIS A 313 -24.52 3.42 -4.93
N GLY A 314 -24.91 4.69 -5.09
CA GLY A 314 -25.09 5.62 -3.97
C GLY A 314 -26.16 5.13 -2.97
N ALA A 315 -27.29 4.64 -3.48
CA ALA A 315 -28.37 4.09 -2.67
C ALA A 315 -27.95 2.83 -1.89
N GLY A 316 -27.33 1.86 -2.56
CA GLY A 316 -26.78 0.67 -1.89
C GLY A 316 -25.76 1.04 -0.80
N THR A 317 -24.88 2.03 -1.09
CA THR A 317 -23.91 2.56 -0.13
C THR A 317 -24.58 3.19 1.09
N GLY A 318 -25.54 4.09 0.89
CA GLY A 318 -26.26 4.75 2.00
C GLY A 318 -27.04 3.77 2.88
N LEU A 319 -27.76 2.82 2.27
CA LEU A 319 -28.48 1.77 2.98
C LEU A 319 -27.54 0.91 3.82
N ARG A 320 -26.37 0.54 3.28
CA ARG A 320 -25.35 -0.25 4.01
C ARG A 320 -24.88 0.47 5.28
N GLU A 321 -24.57 1.76 5.19
CA GLU A 321 -24.07 2.52 6.35
C GLU A 321 -25.15 2.75 7.41
N ILE A 322 -26.42 2.94 7.02
CA ILE A 322 -27.56 3.01 7.97
C ILE A 322 -27.74 1.66 8.68
N LEU A 323 -27.82 0.56 7.94
CA LEU A 323 -28.06 -0.78 8.49
C LEU A 323 -26.97 -1.25 9.47
N LYS A 324 -25.71 -0.81 9.27
CA LYS A 324 -24.59 -1.13 10.16
C LYS A 324 -24.81 -0.60 11.58
N SER A 325 -25.40 0.58 11.72
CA SER A 325 -25.52 1.29 13.00
C SER A 325 -26.92 1.30 13.58
N HIS A 326 -27.96 1.47 12.76
CA HIS A 326 -29.36 1.60 13.20
C HIS A 326 -30.29 0.50 12.66
N GLY A 327 -29.74 -0.54 12.01
CA GLY A 327 -30.54 -1.58 11.35
C GLY A 327 -31.55 -2.30 12.25
N ALA A 328 -31.26 -2.46 13.54
CA ALA A 328 -32.18 -3.06 14.51
C ALA A 328 -33.38 -2.15 14.90
N GLY A 329 -33.37 -0.87 14.52
CA GLY A 329 -34.44 0.10 14.79
C GLY A 329 -35.50 0.20 13.70
N GLY A 330 -35.17 -0.16 12.45
CA GLY A 330 -36.00 0.10 11.27
C GLY A 330 -37.42 -0.47 11.36
N GLY A 331 -38.41 0.31 10.91
CA GLY A 331 -39.82 -0.08 10.89
C GLY A 331 -40.54 -0.13 12.25
N LYS A 332 -39.89 0.14 13.40
CA LYS A 332 -40.55 0.16 14.72
C LYS A 332 -41.32 1.47 14.94
N VAL A 333 -42.57 1.38 15.40
CA VAL A 333 -43.47 2.53 15.63
C VAL A 333 -43.77 2.72 17.13
N VAL A 334 -43.87 3.96 17.58
CA VAL A 334 -44.27 4.34 18.95
C VAL A 334 -45.70 3.86 19.25
N GLY A 335 -45.95 3.37 20.47
CA GLY A 335 -47.29 2.93 20.91
C GLY A 335 -47.64 1.47 20.59
N SER A 336 -46.79 0.76 19.84
CA SER A 336 -46.90 -0.68 19.61
C SER A 336 -46.48 -1.50 20.85
N THR A 337 -46.99 -2.72 20.98
CA THR A 337 -46.46 -3.72 21.93
C THR A 337 -45.13 -4.29 21.42
N LEU A 338 -44.32 -4.89 22.30
CA LEU A 338 -43.03 -5.49 21.91
C LEU A 338 -43.15 -6.54 20.79
N GLU A 339 -44.20 -7.37 20.81
CA GLU A 339 -44.47 -8.38 19.78
C GLU A 339 -44.82 -7.72 18.43
N GLN A 340 -45.63 -6.66 18.44
CA GLN A 340 -45.94 -5.88 17.23
C GLN A 340 -44.69 -5.18 16.68
N MET A 341 -43.86 -4.57 17.54
CA MET A 341 -42.62 -3.90 17.12
C MET A 341 -41.63 -4.88 16.47
N LEU A 342 -41.48 -6.08 17.03
CA LEU A 342 -40.63 -7.12 16.44
C LEU A 342 -41.18 -7.58 15.09
N ARG A 343 -42.50 -7.75 14.97
CA ARG A 343 -43.15 -8.11 13.71
C ARG A 343 -42.99 -7.02 12.64
N GLN A 344 -43.29 -5.76 12.97
CA GLN A 344 -43.13 -4.60 12.07
C GLN A 344 -41.68 -4.45 11.59
N HIS A 345 -40.71 -4.66 12.48
CA HIS A 345 -39.29 -4.64 12.13
C HIS A 345 -38.91 -5.79 11.17
N GLN A 346 -39.43 -7.01 11.39
CA GLN A 346 -39.19 -8.13 10.47
C GLN A 346 -39.86 -7.93 9.11
N GLU A 347 -41.10 -7.40 9.07
CA GLU A 347 -41.78 -7.05 7.81
C GLU A 347 -41.05 -5.93 7.05
N TRP A 348 -40.44 -4.97 7.77
CA TRP A 348 -39.60 -3.91 7.17
C TRP A 348 -38.29 -4.43 6.57
N ILE A 349 -37.52 -5.22 7.32
CA ILE A 349 -36.25 -5.76 6.83
C ILE A 349 -36.49 -6.81 5.72
N GLU A 350 -37.64 -7.52 5.73
CA GLU A 350 -38.05 -8.44 4.66
C GLU A 350 -38.28 -7.71 3.34
N ASP A 351 -39.01 -6.57 3.32
CA ASP A 351 -39.20 -5.74 2.12
C ASP A 351 -37.85 -5.24 1.56
N LEU A 352 -36.97 -4.71 2.41
CA LEU A 352 -35.64 -4.25 2.02
C LEU A 352 -34.77 -5.37 1.43
N VAL A 353 -34.77 -6.56 2.06
CA VAL A 353 -34.07 -7.74 1.56
C VAL A 353 -34.61 -8.16 0.18
N ILE A 354 -35.93 -8.17 0.00
CA ILE A 354 -36.54 -8.50 -1.30
C ILE A 354 -36.12 -7.47 -2.37
N ARG A 355 -36.10 -6.17 -2.07
CA ARG A 355 -35.62 -5.15 -3.02
C ARG A 355 -34.16 -5.37 -3.42
N LEU A 356 -33.27 -5.71 -2.47
CA LEU A 356 -31.88 -6.02 -2.77
C LEU A 356 -31.73 -7.28 -3.66
N LEU A 357 -32.58 -8.30 -3.44
CA LEU A 357 -32.64 -9.49 -4.31
C LEU A 357 -33.15 -9.15 -5.72
N CYS A 358 -34.12 -8.24 -5.85
CA CYS A 358 -34.56 -7.71 -7.14
C CYS A 358 -33.42 -7.02 -7.90
N VAL A 359 -32.53 -6.28 -7.21
CA VAL A 359 -31.35 -5.67 -7.86
C VAL A 359 -30.43 -6.74 -8.45
N PHE A 360 -30.21 -7.88 -7.79
CA PHE A 360 -29.41 -8.98 -8.38
C PHE A 360 -30.09 -9.62 -9.59
N ALA A 361 -31.41 -9.73 -9.58
CA ALA A 361 -32.17 -10.25 -10.70
C ALA A 361 -32.17 -9.31 -11.92
N LEU A 362 -32.15 -7.99 -11.71
CA LEU A 362 -32.33 -7.00 -12.79
C LEU A 362 -31.05 -6.27 -13.23
N ASP A 363 -30.06 -6.08 -12.37
CA ASP A 363 -28.86 -5.32 -12.73
C ASP A 363 -27.95 -6.10 -13.69
N ARG A 364 -27.57 -5.43 -14.78
CA ARG A 364 -26.66 -5.93 -15.82
C ARG A 364 -25.44 -5.02 -15.99
N PHE A 365 -25.19 -4.13 -15.04
CA PHE A 365 -24.05 -3.22 -15.13
C PHE A 365 -22.76 -3.92 -14.68
N GLY A 366 -21.73 -3.88 -15.51
CA GLY A 366 -20.38 -4.32 -15.18
C GLY A 366 -19.40 -3.30 -15.74
N ASP A 367 -18.44 -2.90 -14.91
CA ASP A 367 -17.31 -2.10 -15.32
C ASP A 367 -16.14 -3.02 -15.71
N PHE A 368 -15.53 -2.72 -16.85
CA PHE A 368 -14.48 -3.51 -17.49
C PHE A 368 -13.20 -2.70 -17.70
N VAL A 369 -13.00 -1.65 -16.87
CA VAL A 369 -11.80 -0.81 -16.82
C VAL A 369 -10.64 -1.52 -16.11
N SER A 370 -10.92 -2.43 -15.18
CA SER A 370 -9.96 -3.34 -14.53
C SER A 370 -9.91 -4.74 -15.17
N ASP A 371 -8.93 -5.55 -14.78
CA ASP A 371 -8.80 -6.96 -15.23
C ASP A 371 -9.91 -7.88 -14.67
N GLU A 372 -10.43 -7.55 -13.48
CA GLU A 372 -11.67 -8.12 -12.91
C GLU A 372 -12.89 -7.29 -13.35
N VAL A 373 -14.05 -7.94 -13.56
CA VAL A 373 -15.30 -7.22 -13.85
C VAL A 373 -15.90 -6.69 -12.55
N VAL A 374 -15.64 -5.42 -12.25
CA VAL A 374 -16.26 -4.79 -11.09
C VAL A 374 -17.74 -4.60 -11.40
N ALA A 375 -18.61 -5.28 -10.65
CA ALA A 375 -20.05 -5.08 -10.69
C ALA A 375 -20.47 -4.18 -9.52
N PRO A 376 -20.20 -2.86 -9.54
CA PRO A 376 -20.17 -2.04 -8.33
C PRO A 376 -21.52 -1.97 -7.61
N VAL A 377 -22.62 -1.99 -8.37
CA VAL A 377 -23.98 -2.04 -7.82
C VAL A 377 -24.26 -3.39 -7.15
N ARG A 378 -23.97 -4.51 -7.83
CA ARG A 378 -24.22 -5.87 -7.28
C ARG A 378 -23.34 -6.16 -6.05
N GLU A 379 -22.06 -5.82 -6.08
CA GLU A 379 -21.15 -5.98 -4.93
C GLU A 379 -21.62 -5.13 -3.73
N THR A 380 -21.94 -3.86 -3.96
CA THR A 380 -22.42 -2.96 -2.90
C THR A 380 -23.74 -3.43 -2.31
N CYS A 381 -24.71 -3.81 -3.14
CA CYS A 381 -26.00 -4.31 -2.67
C CYS A 381 -25.89 -5.67 -1.96
N ALA A 382 -24.92 -6.51 -2.33
CA ALA A 382 -24.64 -7.76 -1.63
C ALA A 382 -23.98 -7.54 -0.26
N GLN A 383 -23.12 -6.53 -0.13
CA GLN A 383 -22.65 -6.08 1.18
C GLN A 383 -23.81 -5.54 2.03
N SER A 384 -24.71 -4.73 1.45
CA SER A 384 -25.92 -4.23 2.13
C SER A 384 -26.81 -5.37 2.60
N LEU A 385 -27.03 -6.38 1.75
CA LEU A 385 -27.77 -7.59 2.09
C LEU A 385 -27.10 -8.34 3.24
N GLY A 386 -25.78 -8.52 3.22
CA GLY A 386 -25.03 -9.13 4.33
C GLY A 386 -25.27 -8.44 5.66
N VAL A 387 -25.31 -7.09 5.68
CA VAL A 387 -25.63 -6.34 6.91
C VAL A 387 -27.10 -6.50 7.31
N ALA A 388 -28.04 -6.48 6.34
CA ALA A 388 -29.47 -6.72 6.61
C ALA A 388 -29.73 -8.13 7.21
N LEU A 389 -29.04 -9.16 6.72
CA LEU A 389 -29.16 -10.54 7.19
C LEU A 389 -28.76 -10.75 8.66
N ARG A 390 -28.04 -9.80 9.28
CA ARG A 390 -27.75 -9.78 10.72
C ARG A 390 -29.01 -9.51 11.56
N HIS A 391 -29.95 -8.72 11.04
CA HIS A 391 -31.14 -8.25 11.77
C HIS A 391 -32.41 -9.06 11.44
N ILE A 392 -32.39 -9.88 10.38
CA ILE A 392 -33.50 -10.78 10.02
C ILE A 392 -33.45 -12.11 10.79
N ASN A 393 -34.62 -12.65 11.11
CA ASN A 393 -34.78 -13.95 11.74
C ASN A 393 -34.35 -15.12 10.84
N GLU A 394 -34.15 -16.30 11.42
CA GLU A 394 -33.67 -17.50 10.72
C GLU A 394 -34.56 -17.93 9.54
N SER A 395 -35.88 -17.74 9.67
CA SER A 395 -36.85 -18.04 8.59
C SER A 395 -36.64 -17.11 7.39
N GLY A 396 -36.41 -15.81 7.64
CA GLY A 396 -36.09 -14.83 6.60
C GLY A 396 -34.74 -15.11 5.92
N VAL A 397 -33.72 -15.54 6.67
CA VAL A 397 -32.46 -16.02 6.07
C VAL A 397 -32.71 -17.24 5.18
N SER A 398 -33.48 -18.23 5.64
CA SER A 398 -33.83 -19.42 4.86
C SER A 398 -34.51 -19.07 3.54
N LYS A 399 -35.54 -18.21 3.58
CA LYS A 399 -36.28 -17.75 2.40
C LYS A 399 -35.39 -16.91 1.46
N THR A 400 -34.50 -16.07 2.01
CA THR A 400 -33.50 -15.33 1.22
C THR A 400 -32.60 -16.29 0.44
N VAL A 401 -32.09 -17.32 1.10
CA VAL A 401 -31.24 -18.35 0.47
C VAL A 401 -32.00 -19.16 -0.58
N GLU A 402 -33.29 -19.42 -0.39
CA GLU A 402 -34.13 -20.04 -1.43
C GLU A 402 -34.25 -19.18 -2.69
N VAL A 403 -34.39 -17.87 -2.54
CA VAL A 403 -34.40 -16.92 -3.69
C VAL A 403 -33.02 -16.88 -4.36
N LEU A 404 -31.93 -16.75 -3.59
CA LEU A 404 -30.57 -16.77 -4.13
C LEU A 404 -30.28 -18.07 -4.92
N LEU A 405 -30.69 -19.23 -4.41
CA LEU A 405 -30.55 -20.52 -5.10
C LEU A 405 -31.43 -20.66 -6.36
N LYS A 406 -32.48 -19.85 -6.52
CA LYS A 406 -33.21 -19.73 -7.79
C LYS A 406 -32.44 -18.88 -8.80
N LEU A 407 -31.83 -17.76 -8.37
CA LEU A 407 -31.01 -16.91 -9.23
C LEU A 407 -29.82 -17.66 -9.85
N LEU A 408 -29.23 -18.62 -9.13
CA LEU A 408 -28.12 -19.44 -9.64
C LEU A 408 -28.48 -20.37 -10.80
N LYS A 409 -29.76 -20.57 -11.09
CA LYS A 409 -30.24 -21.44 -12.19
C LYS A 409 -30.57 -20.67 -13.48
N ASP A 410 -30.31 -19.37 -13.49
CA ASP A 410 -30.55 -18.52 -14.65
C ASP A 410 -29.41 -18.60 -15.67
N ASP A 411 -29.73 -18.51 -16.96
CA ASP A 411 -28.74 -18.55 -18.05
C ASP A 411 -27.83 -17.31 -18.06
N GLN A 412 -28.26 -16.18 -17.49
CA GLN A 412 -27.48 -14.94 -17.43
C GLN A 412 -26.43 -14.98 -16.31
N TRP A 413 -25.16 -14.79 -16.67
CA TRP A 413 -24.05 -14.84 -15.72
C TRP A 413 -24.14 -13.72 -14.67
N GLU A 414 -24.68 -12.54 -15.02
CA GLU A 414 -24.85 -11.42 -14.08
C GLU A 414 -25.76 -11.79 -12.90
N VAL A 415 -26.80 -12.59 -13.19
CA VAL A 415 -27.79 -13.07 -12.21
C VAL A 415 -27.18 -14.13 -11.31
N ARG A 416 -26.45 -15.11 -11.90
CA ARG A 416 -25.70 -16.12 -11.12
C ARG A 416 -24.63 -15.49 -10.23
N HIS A 417 -23.88 -14.52 -10.77
CA HIS A 417 -22.92 -13.71 -10.03
C HIS A 417 -23.57 -12.97 -8.84
N GLY A 418 -24.69 -12.28 -9.08
CA GLY A 418 -25.44 -11.60 -8.01
C GLY A 418 -25.96 -12.57 -6.92
N GLY A 419 -26.48 -13.73 -7.33
CA GLY A 419 -26.90 -14.79 -6.40
C GLY A 419 -25.74 -15.32 -5.54
N LEU A 420 -24.58 -15.57 -6.14
CA LEU A 420 -23.40 -16.05 -5.41
C LEU A 420 -22.81 -14.98 -4.49
N LEU A 421 -22.87 -13.70 -4.87
CA LEU A 421 -22.50 -12.60 -3.97
C LEU A 421 -23.40 -12.53 -2.74
N GLY A 422 -24.71 -12.70 -2.92
CA GLY A 422 -25.64 -12.81 -1.79
C GLY A 422 -25.29 -13.98 -0.86
N ILE A 423 -24.92 -15.15 -1.41
CA ILE A 423 -24.50 -16.33 -0.63
C ILE A 423 -23.15 -16.09 0.08
N LYS A 424 -22.15 -15.50 -0.59
CA LYS A 424 -20.85 -15.10 -0.03
C LYS A 424 -21.04 -14.27 1.25
N TYR A 425 -21.87 -13.23 1.18
CA TYR A 425 -22.11 -12.36 2.34
C TYR A 425 -23.04 -12.97 3.40
N ALA A 426 -24.00 -13.82 3.01
CA ALA A 426 -24.81 -14.58 3.96
C ALA A 426 -23.94 -15.53 4.81
N LEU A 427 -23.05 -16.30 4.17
CA LEU A 427 -22.10 -17.19 4.85
C LEU A 427 -21.09 -16.41 5.71
N ALA A 428 -20.57 -15.27 5.21
CA ALA A 428 -19.62 -14.47 5.96
C ALA A 428 -20.21 -13.87 7.26
N VAL A 429 -21.48 -13.44 7.23
CA VAL A 429 -22.13 -12.74 8.37
C VAL A 429 -22.86 -13.69 9.31
N ARG A 430 -23.60 -14.69 8.81
CA ARG A 430 -24.39 -15.63 9.64
C ARG A 430 -23.62 -16.89 9.97
N GLN A 431 -22.48 -16.69 10.64
CA GLN A 431 -21.60 -17.76 11.16
C GLN A 431 -22.35 -18.70 12.12
N ASP A 432 -23.37 -18.19 12.82
CA ASP A 432 -24.28 -18.92 13.69
C ASP A 432 -25.10 -20.00 12.94
N LEU A 433 -25.45 -19.77 11.67
CA LEU A 433 -26.31 -20.65 10.88
C LEU A 433 -25.53 -21.58 9.92
N ILE A 434 -24.19 -21.56 9.94
CA ILE A 434 -23.35 -22.40 9.05
C ILE A 434 -23.72 -23.89 9.06
N PRO A 435 -24.04 -24.54 10.20
CA PRO A 435 -24.47 -25.94 10.22
C PRO A 435 -25.70 -26.25 9.36
N VAL A 436 -26.57 -25.26 9.12
CA VAL A 436 -27.80 -25.40 8.32
C VAL A 436 -27.63 -24.84 6.91
N LEU A 437 -26.98 -23.67 6.78
CA LEU A 437 -26.83 -22.98 5.51
C LEU A 437 -25.82 -23.66 4.59
N LEU A 438 -24.63 -24.03 5.10
CA LEU A 438 -23.55 -24.54 4.27
C LEU A 438 -23.92 -25.83 3.51
N PRO A 439 -24.52 -26.87 4.13
CA PRO A 439 -24.98 -28.06 3.40
C PRO A 439 -26.00 -27.75 2.30
N ARG A 440 -26.79 -26.68 2.47
CA ARG A 440 -27.84 -26.26 1.53
C ARG A 440 -27.29 -25.51 0.31
N VAL A 441 -26.31 -24.62 0.52
CA VAL A 441 -25.74 -23.81 -0.57
C VAL A 441 -24.55 -24.44 -1.27
N LEU A 442 -23.81 -25.34 -0.59
CA LEU A 442 -22.60 -25.94 -1.14
C LEU A 442 -22.76 -26.58 -2.54
N PRO A 443 -23.86 -27.29 -2.88
CA PRO A 443 -24.03 -27.84 -4.23
C PRO A 443 -23.99 -26.76 -5.32
N ALA A 444 -24.65 -25.63 -5.10
CA ALA A 444 -24.71 -24.55 -6.09
C ALA A 444 -23.41 -23.70 -6.12
N ILE A 445 -22.70 -23.58 -4.99
CA ILE A 445 -21.34 -23.02 -5.00
C ILE A 445 -20.38 -23.94 -5.76
N THR A 446 -20.52 -25.26 -5.60
CA THR A 446 -19.70 -26.26 -6.31
C THR A 446 -19.94 -26.24 -7.81
N GLU A 447 -21.18 -26.01 -8.25
CA GLU A 447 -21.55 -25.74 -9.64
C GLU A 447 -20.94 -24.41 -10.13
N GLY A 448 -21.01 -23.34 -9.33
CA GLY A 448 -20.39 -22.05 -9.63
C GLY A 448 -18.86 -22.07 -9.77
N LEU A 449 -18.16 -22.97 -9.07
CA LEU A 449 -16.71 -23.21 -9.26
C LEU A 449 -16.38 -23.77 -10.66
N GLN A 450 -17.36 -24.36 -11.33
CA GLN A 450 -17.28 -24.98 -12.66
C GLN A 450 -18.03 -24.17 -13.74
N ASP A 451 -18.45 -22.93 -13.43
CA ASP A 451 -19.15 -22.06 -14.37
C ASP A 451 -18.27 -21.73 -15.60
N LEU A 452 -18.92 -21.37 -16.71
CA LEU A 452 -18.26 -20.94 -17.94
C LEU A 452 -17.70 -19.51 -17.83
N ASP A 453 -18.17 -18.73 -16.86
CA ASP A 453 -17.77 -17.35 -16.63
C ASP A 453 -16.84 -17.19 -15.41
N ASP A 454 -15.72 -16.50 -15.60
CA ASP A 454 -14.65 -16.41 -14.60
C ASP A 454 -15.01 -15.56 -13.39
N ASP A 455 -15.85 -14.54 -13.55
CA ASP A 455 -16.28 -13.70 -12.42
C ASP A 455 -17.24 -14.48 -11.51
N VAL A 456 -18.08 -15.36 -12.08
CA VAL A 456 -18.92 -16.30 -11.33
C VAL A 456 -18.05 -17.30 -10.53
N ARG A 457 -17.01 -17.86 -11.16
CA ARG A 457 -16.02 -18.74 -10.49
C ARG A 457 -15.27 -18.02 -9.36
N ALA A 458 -14.93 -16.74 -9.56
CA ALA A 458 -14.21 -15.91 -8.58
C ALA A 458 -15.04 -15.74 -7.29
N VAL A 459 -16.33 -15.44 -7.44
CA VAL A 459 -17.26 -15.30 -6.31
C VAL A 459 -17.57 -16.64 -5.66
N ALA A 460 -17.73 -17.72 -6.43
CA ALA A 460 -17.94 -19.07 -5.89
C ALA A 460 -16.78 -19.51 -4.98
N ALA A 461 -15.53 -19.28 -5.39
CA ALA A 461 -14.37 -19.55 -4.57
C ALA A 461 -14.33 -18.62 -3.33
N ALA A 462 -14.58 -17.32 -3.51
CA ALA A 462 -14.60 -16.36 -2.41
C ALA A 462 -15.70 -16.65 -1.36
N ALA A 463 -16.82 -17.25 -1.75
CA ALA A 463 -17.90 -17.63 -0.85
C ALA A 463 -17.51 -18.74 0.14
N LEU A 464 -16.54 -19.60 -0.20
CA LEU A 464 -16.07 -20.68 0.68
C LEU A 464 -14.96 -20.24 1.63
N ILE A 465 -14.22 -19.17 1.33
CA ILE A 465 -13.08 -18.69 2.14
C ILE A 465 -13.46 -18.46 3.63
N PRO A 466 -14.57 -17.77 3.97
CA PRO A 466 -14.94 -17.54 5.38
C PRO A 466 -15.43 -18.79 6.14
N VAL A 467 -15.64 -19.91 5.43
CA VAL A 467 -16.31 -21.11 5.97
C VAL A 467 -15.50 -22.39 5.76
N VAL A 468 -14.21 -22.29 5.43
CA VAL A 468 -13.32 -23.45 5.20
C VAL A 468 -13.32 -24.41 6.39
N GLU A 469 -13.28 -23.89 7.62
CA GLU A 469 -13.33 -24.72 8.83
C GLU A 469 -14.65 -25.53 8.92
N GLY A 470 -15.79 -24.85 8.79
CA GLY A 470 -17.11 -25.49 8.77
C GLY A 470 -17.28 -26.48 7.64
N LEU A 471 -16.71 -26.21 6.46
CA LEU A 471 -16.72 -27.11 5.31
C LEU A 471 -15.97 -28.42 5.59
N VAL A 472 -14.78 -28.33 6.20
CA VAL A 472 -13.97 -29.50 6.57
C VAL A 472 -14.61 -30.30 7.71
N GLN A 473 -15.16 -29.63 8.72
CA GLN A 473 -15.77 -30.30 9.89
C GLN A 473 -17.14 -30.93 9.58
N LEU A 474 -18.01 -30.24 8.86
CA LEU A 474 -19.40 -30.67 8.65
C LEU A 474 -19.58 -31.55 7.40
N LEU A 475 -18.77 -31.32 6.35
CA LEU A 475 -18.96 -31.93 5.03
C LEU A 475 -17.66 -32.53 4.46
N PRO A 476 -16.87 -33.30 5.24
CA PRO A 476 -15.56 -33.82 4.81
C PRO A 476 -15.64 -34.63 3.52
N ASN A 477 -16.74 -35.38 3.30
CA ASN A 477 -16.98 -36.18 2.10
C ASN A 477 -17.11 -35.37 0.80
N LYS A 478 -17.32 -34.05 0.87
CA LYS A 478 -17.43 -33.15 -0.30
C LYS A 478 -16.12 -32.44 -0.63
N VAL A 479 -15.22 -32.29 0.34
CA VAL A 479 -13.95 -31.57 0.18
C VAL A 479 -13.06 -32.13 -0.94
N PRO A 480 -12.90 -33.45 -1.14
CA PRO A 480 -12.06 -33.99 -2.22
C PRO A 480 -12.48 -33.54 -3.61
N PHE A 481 -13.79 -33.44 -3.86
CA PHE A 481 -14.33 -32.97 -5.15
C PHE A 481 -14.01 -31.49 -5.39
N ILE A 482 -14.15 -30.67 -4.36
CA ILE A 482 -13.85 -29.23 -4.42
C ILE A 482 -12.36 -29.02 -4.68
N VAL A 483 -11.49 -29.72 -3.94
CA VAL A 483 -10.03 -29.63 -4.11
C VAL A 483 -9.59 -30.07 -5.51
N ASN A 484 -10.13 -31.17 -6.04
CA ASN A 484 -9.85 -31.59 -7.42
C ASN A 484 -10.34 -30.54 -8.43
N THR A 485 -11.52 -29.96 -8.23
CA THR A 485 -12.06 -28.87 -9.07
C THR A 485 -11.14 -27.64 -9.06
N LEU A 486 -10.62 -27.24 -7.90
CA LEU A 486 -9.67 -26.13 -7.76
C LEU A 486 -8.32 -26.44 -8.44
N TRP A 487 -7.80 -27.66 -8.30
CA TRP A 487 -6.59 -28.08 -9.00
C TRP A 487 -6.75 -28.09 -10.52
N ASP A 488 -7.88 -28.59 -11.03
CA ASP A 488 -8.17 -28.62 -12.46
C ASP A 488 -8.47 -27.23 -13.02
N ALA A 489 -9.10 -26.35 -12.24
CA ALA A 489 -9.24 -24.93 -12.56
C ALA A 489 -7.89 -24.25 -12.87
N LEU A 490 -6.80 -24.59 -12.15
CA LEU A 490 -5.47 -24.01 -12.39
C LEU A 490 -4.91 -24.28 -13.80
N LEU A 491 -5.45 -25.25 -14.55
CA LEU A 491 -5.02 -25.54 -15.92
C LEU A 491 -5.52 -24.52 -16.96
N ASP A 492 -6.61 -23.81 -16.64
CA ASP A 492 -7.32 -22.91 -17.56
C ASP A 492 -7.25 -21.42 -17.14
N LEU A 493 -6.53 -21.11 -16.06
CA LEU A 493 -6.30 -19.74 -15.58
C LEU A 493 -5.08 -19.09 -16.24
N ASP A 494 -5.15 -17.77 -16.44
CA ASP A 494 -4.04 -16.91 -16.91
C ASP A 494 -3.93 -15.62 -16.08
N ASP A 495 -2.88 -14.82 -16.32
CA ASP A 495 -2.60 -13.57 -15.57
C ASP A 495 -3.70 -12.49 -15.66
N LEU A 496 -4.73 -12.72 -16.48
CA LEU A 496 -5.88 -11.83 -16.69
C LEU A 496 -7.20 -12.48 -16.20
N THR A 497 -7.17 -13.61 -15.50
CA THR A 497 -8.39 -14.30 -15.01
C THR A 497 -8.76 -13.87 -13.58
N ALA A 498 -9.93 -13.24 -13.44
CA ALA A 498 -10.44 -12.69 -12.17
C ALA A 498 -10.53 -13.73 -11.03
N SER A 499 -10.81 -14.98 -11.36
CA SER A 499 -10.94 -16.05 -10.35
C SER A 499 -9.62 -16.52 -9.74
N THR A 500 -8.46 -16.15 -10.31
CA THR A 500 -7.14 -16.65 -9.88
C THR A 500 -6.86 -16.38 -8.41
N ASN A 501 -7.10 -15.17 -7.92
CA ASN A 501 -6.84 -14.81 -6.53
C ASN A 501 -7.70 -15.62 -5.54
N SER A 502 -9.00 -15.70 -5.79
CA SER A 502 -9.94 -16.45 -4.94
C SER A 502 -9.68 -17.96 -4.97
N ILE A 503 -9.39 -18.53 -6.15
CA ILE A 503 -9.13 -19.97 -6.31
C ILE A 503 -7.82 -20.37 -5.62
N MET A 504 -6.73 -19.61 -5.83
CA MET A 504 -5.44 -19.87 -5.17
C MET A 504 -5.53 -19.72 -3.65
N THR A 505 -6.23 -18.69 -3.16
CA THR A 505 -6.44 -18.48 -1.72
C THR A 505 -7.24 -19.61 -1.09
N LEU A 506 -8.35 -20.02 -1.71
CA LEU A 506 -9.19 -21.12 -1.21
C LEU A 506 -8.41 -22.45 -1.20
N LEU A 507 -7.63 -22.74 -2.24
CA LEU A 507 -6.80 -23.94 -2.32
C LEU A 507 -5.73 -23.96 -1.21
N SER A 508 -5.02 -22.85 -1.01
CA SER A 508 -4.03 -22.66 0.07
C SER A 508 -4.64 -22.97 1.44
N LEU A 509 -5.79 -22.34 1.74
CA LEU A 509 -6.50 -22.50 3.02
C LEU A 509 -7.00 -23.95 3.25
N LEU A 510 -7.58 -24.59 2.23
CA LEU A 510 -8.05 -25.98 2.32
C LEU A 510 -6.90 -26.96 2.62
N LEU A 511 -5.73 -26.75 2.02
CA LEU A 511 -4.55 -27.61 2.23
C LEU A 511 -3.92 -27.45 3.62
N THR A 512 -4.32 -26.46 4.42
CA THR A 512 -3.84 -26.34 5.82
C THR A 512 -4.33 -27.49 6.71
N TYR A 513 -5.43 -28.16 6.34
CA TYR A 513 -6.06 -29.26 7.08
C TYR A 513 -5.47 -30.64 6.69
N PRO A 514 -5.03 -31.49 7.66
CA PRO A 514 -4.39 -32.78 7.37
C PRO A 514 -5.26 -33.73 6.53
N GLN A 515 -6.54 -33.85 6.90
CA GLN A 515 -7.51 -34.72 6.21
C GLN A 515 -7.61 -34.38 4.71
N VAL A 516 -7.51 -33.09 4.36
CA VAL A 516 -7.61 -32.59 3.00
C VAL A 516 -6.34 -32.88 2.20
N ARG A 517 -5.15 -32.74 2.82
CA ARG A 517 -3.87 -33.14 2.20
C ARG A 517 -3.85 -34.62 1.85
N GLN A 518 -4.39 -35.47 2.73
CA GLN A 518 -4.49 -36.92 2.49
C GLN A 518 -5.38 -37.28 1.30
N CYS A 519 -6.41 -36.48 1.00
CA CYS A 519 -7.20 -36.63 -0.22
C CYS A 519 -6.43 -36.21 -1.47
N SER A 520 -5.67 -35.10 -1.40
CA SER A 520 -4.82 -34.66 -2.51
C SER A 520 -3.73 -35.68 -2.89
N LEU A 521 -3.24 -36.49 -1.94
CA LEU A 521 -2.27 -37.58 -2.19
C LEU A 521 -2.82 -38.73 -3.07
N GLN A 522 -4.14 -38.83 -3.26
CA GLN A 522 -4.75 -39.83 -4.14
C GLN A 522 -4.46 -39.54 -5.63
N GLN A 523 -4.22 -38.27 -5.97
CA GLN A 523 -3.61 -37.86 -7.21
C GLN A 523 -2.12 -37.56 -6.95
N SER A 524 -1.22 -37.91 -7.86
CA SER A 524 0.21 -37.67 -7.60
C SER A 524 0.50 -36.17 -7.51
N LEU A 525 1.00 -35.71 -6.36
CA LEU A 525 1.43 -34.30 -6.16
C LEU A 525 2.50 -33.88 -7.18
N THR A 526 3.27 -34.83 -7.71
CA THR A 526 4.21 -34.65 -8.84
C THR A 526 3.54 -34.11 -10.12
N ILE A 527 2.22 -34.23 -10.25
CA ILE A 527 1.39 -33.72 -11.36
C ILE A 527 0.57 -32.48 -10.94
N LEU A 528 0.25 -32.34 -9.64
CA LEU A 528 -0.58 -31.24 -9.12
C LEU A 528 0.20 -29.99 -8.74
N VAL A 529 1.33 -30.13 -8.03
CA VAL A 529 2.24 -29.01 -7.71
C VAL A 529 2.73 -28.25 -8.95
N PRO A 530 3.01 -28.93 -10.11
CA PRO A 530 3.09 -28.29 -11.42
C PRO A 530 2.03 -27.25 -11.77
N ARG A 531 0.83 -27.39 -11.19
CA ARG A 531 -0.30 -26.46 -11.29
C ARG A 531 0.12 -25.01 -10.97
N VAL A 532 1.06 -24.86 -10.03
CA VAL A 532 1.31 -23.61 -9.29
C VAL A 532 2.36 -22.69 -9.95
N TRP A 533 3.25 -23.20 -10.80
CA TRP A 533 4.38 -22.38 -11.31
C TRP A 533 4.02 -21.10 -12.09
N PRO A 534 2.93 -21.02 -12.88
CA PRO A 534 2.52 -19.76 -13.52
C PRO A 534 2.31 -18.67 -12.46
N PHE A 535 1.60 -19.01 -11.38
CA PHE A 535 1.16 -18.09 -10.34
C PHE A 535 2.29 -17.53 -9.47
N LEU A 536 3.46 -18.16 -9.46
CA LEU A 536 4.66 -17.64 -8.79
C LEU A 536 5.19 -16.35 -9.43
N ARG A 537 4.86 -16.08 -10.71
CA ARG A 537 5.25 -14.85 -11.43
C ARG A 537 4.04 -13.99 -11.85
N HIS A 538 2.87 -14.24 -11.26
CA HIS A 538 1.65 -13.50 -11.54
C HIS A 538 1.79 -12.01 -11.23
N THR A 539 1.10 -11.15 -11.98
CA THR A 539 1.14 -9.68 -11.82
C THR A 539 0.71 -9.23 -10.41
N ILE A 540 -0.42 -9.76 -9.93
CA ILE A 540 -0.97 -9.49 -8.60
C ILE A 540 -0.14 -10.19 -7.49
N SER A 541 0.30 -9.41 -6.50
CA SER A 541 1.14 -9.88 -5.39
C SER A 541 0.44 -10.89 -4.45
N SER A 542 -0.87 -10.74 -4.19
CA SER A 542 -1.63 -11.70 -3.37
C SER A 542 -1.69 -13.09 -4.00
N VAL A 543 -1.73 -13.19 -5.32
CA VAL A 543 -1.67 -14.46 -6.06
C VAL A 543 -0.30 -15.13 -5.88
N ARG A 544 0.79 -14.37 -6.03
CA ARG A 544 2.16 -14.89 -5.79
C ARG A 544 2.31 -15.38 -4.35
N LYS A 545 1.78 -14.62 -3.38
CA LYS A 545 1.75 -15.00 -1.95
C LYS A 545 0.96 -16.30 -1.73
N ALA A 546 -0.28 -16.40 -2.22
CA ALA A 546 -1.11 -17.61 -2.08
C ALA A 546 -0.48 -18.85 -2.76
N ALA A 547 0.20 -18.66 -3.90
CA ALA A 547 0.98 -19.71 -4.57
C ALA A 547 2.12 -20.24 -3.69
N LEU A 548 2.89 -19.34 -3.07
CA LEU A 548 3.98 -19.71 -2.15
C LEU A 548 3.47 -20.29 -0.82
N GLU A 549 2.36 -19.79 -0.27
CA GLU A 549 1.70 -20.35 0.91
C GLU A 549 1.19 -21.77 0.66
N THR A 550 0.69 -22.04 -0.55
CA THR A 550 0.30 -23.39 -1.00
C THR A 550 1.51 -24.33 -0.98
N LEU A 551 2.65 -23.91 -1.57
CA LEU A 551 3.88 -24.70 -1.55
C LEU A 551 4.41 -24.90 -0.12
N TYR A 552 4.45 -23.84 0.69
CA TYR A 552 4.89 -23.91 2.09
C TYR A 552 4.04 -24.89 2.91
N THR A 553 2.72 -24.86 2.73
CA THR A 553 1.77 -25.71 3.46
C THR A 553 1.91 -27.19 3.07
N LEU A 554 2.16 -27.48 1.79
CA LEU A 554 2.40 -28.84 1.29
C LEU A 554 3.73 -29.43 1.79
N LEU A 555 4.75 -28.58 1.99
CA LEU A 555 6.07 -29.00 2.49
C LEU A 555 6.09 -29.13 4.03
N SER A 556 5.72 -28.08 4.75
CA SER A 556 5.91 -27.95 6.22
C SER A 556 4.95 -28.78 7.08
N LYS A 557 3.81 -29.22 6.52
CA LYS A 557 2.77 -29.98 7.25
C LYS A 557 2.58 -31.40 6.70
N ALA A 558 3.63 -31.99 6.15
CA ALA A 558 3.56 -33.33 5.58
C ALA A 558 3.57 -34.43 6.65
N ASP A 559 2.59 -35.34 6.60
CA ASP A 559 2.47 -36.47 7.54
C ASP A 559 3.44 -37.63 7.20
N GLN A 560 4.07 -37.59 6.01
CA GLN A 560 4.96 -38.63 5.46
C GLN A 560 6.09 -37.96 4.66
N SER A 561 7.18 -38.69 4.37
CA SER A 561 8.30 -38.15 3.59
C SER A 561 7.88 -37.70 2.19
N CYS A 562 8.05 -36.41 1.91
CA CYS A 562 7.72 -35.83 0.61
C CYS A 562 8.65 -36.26 -0.54
N ALA A 563 9.76 -36.95 -0.24
CA ALA A 563 10.77 -37.35 -1.22
C ALA A 563 10.18 -38.07 -2.45
N VAL A 564 9.14 -38.90 -2.27
CA VAL A 564 8.48 -39.65 -3.35
C VAL A 564 7.93 -38.72 -4.44
N TRP A 565 7.29 -37.62 -4.06
CA TRP A 565 6.65 -36.71 -5.02
C TRP A 565 7.52 -35.51 -5.39
N ILE A 566 8.42 -35.08 -4.49
CA ILE A 566 9.36 -33.98 -4.71
C ILE A 566 10.44 -34.37 -5.71
N ASN A 567 11.10 -35.53 -5.53
CA ASN A 567 12.31 -35.87 -6.29
C ASN A 567 12.18 -35.72 -7.83
N PRO A 568 11.07 -36.08 -8.48
CA PRO A 568 10.92 -35.92 -9.93
C PRO A 568 10.74 -34.47 -10.41
N ILE A 569 10.34 -33.53 -9.53
CA ILE A 569 10.12 -32.10 -9.86
C ILE A 569 11.05 -31.14 -9.09
N LEU A 570 11.94 -31.67 -8.24
CA LEU A 570 12.81 -30.90 -7.34
C LEU A 570 13.65 -29.85 -8.09
N GLN A 571 14.22 -30.22 -9.24
CA GLN A 571 15.01 -29.30 -10.06
C GLN A 571 14.18 -28.10 -10.53
N ASP A 572 13.00 -28.32 -11.10
CA ASP A 572 12.17 -27.24 -11.62
C ASP A 572 11.54 -26.41 -10.50
N MET A 573 11.20 -27.04 -9.37
CA MET A 573 10.74 -26.34 -8.17
C MET A 573 11.81 -25.40 -7.60
N LEU A 574 13.06 -25.86 -7.44
CA LEU A 574 14.19 -25.02 -7.04
C LEU A 574 14.39 -23.86 -8.04
N ARG A 575 14.38 -24.13 -9.35
CA ARG A 575 14.55 -23.09 -10.38
C ARG A 575 13.45 -22.03 -10.32
N HIS A 576 12.18 -22.44 -10.23
CA HIS A 576 11.05 -21.50 -10.13
C HIS A 576 11.08 -20.66 -8.84
N ILE A 577 11.39 -21.24 -7.69
CA ILE A 577 11.50 -20.49 -6.42
C ILE A 577 12.68 -19.50 -6.49
N PHE A 578 13.84 -19.92 -7.01
CA PHE A 578 15.00 -19.03 -7.14
C PHE A 578 14.75 -17.87 -8.13
N GLN A 579 14.14 -18.14 -9.29
CA GLN A 579 13.74 -17.09 -10.22
C GLN A 579 12.74 -16.12 -9.59
N SER A 580 11.76 -16.62 -8.84
CA SER A 580 10.81 -15.78 -8.11
C SER A 580 11.53 -14.88 -7.10
N CYS A 581 12.58 -15.37 -6.42
CA CYS A 581 13.40 -14.57 -5.52
C CYS A 581 14.15 -13.42 -6.22
N ILE A 582 14.63 -13.64 -7.45
CA ILE A 582 15.36 -12.62 -8.23
C ILE A 582 14.41 -11.55 -8.79
N LEU A 583 13.16 -11.92 -9.08
CA LEU A 583 12.18 -11.06 -9.74
C LEU A 583 11.20 -10.37 -8.77
N GLU A 584 11.17 -10.76 -7.50
CA GLU A 584 10.24 -10.21 -6.52
C GLU A 584 10.72 -8.87 -5.92
N SER A 585 9.81 -7.90 -5.83
CA SER A 585 10.05 -6.61 -5.18
C SER A 585 9.57 -6.56 -3.74
N SER A 586 8.54 -7.34 -3.36
CA SER A 586 7.90 -7.33 -2.04
C SER A 586 8.71 -8.06 -0.95
N GLU A 587 8.84 -7.43 0.23
CA GLU A 587 9.58 -8.01 1.37
C GLU A 587 8.87 -9.22 1.98
N GLU A 588 7.55 -9.15 2.21
CA GLU A 588 6.76 -10.27 2.73
C GLU A 588 6.90 -11.53 1.87
N ILE A 589 6.91 -11.35 0.55
CA ILE A 589 6.98 -12.46 -0.40
C ILE A 589 8.40 -13.02 -0.43
N LEU A 590 9.44 -12.17 -0.37
CA LEU A 590 10.83 -12.64 -0.23
C LEU A 590 11.06 -13.44 1.06
N GLU A 591 10.48 -13.03 2.19
CA GLU A 591 10.53 -13.82 3.43
C GLU A 591 9.82 -15.18 3.30
N LEU A 592 8.67 -15.21 2.63
CA LEU A 592 7.92 -16.44 2.39
C LEU A 592 8.68 -17.37 1.41
N ILE A 593 9.33 -16.82 0.38
CA ILE A 593 10.25 -17.53 -0.51
C ILE A 593 11.39 -18.19 0.30
N GLN A 594 11.98 -17.46 1.27
CA GLN A 594 13.00 -18.04 2.15
C GLN A 594 12.45 -19.22 2.96
N LYS A 595 11.24 -19.10 3.52
CA LYS A 595 10.57 -20.19 4.28
C LYS A 595 10.31 -21.42 3.40
N VAL A 596 9.75 -21.22 2.19
CA VAL A 596 9.51 -22.30 1.20
C VAL A 596 10.82 -22.98 0.80
N TRP A 597 11.89 -22.21 0.54
CA TRP A 597 13.18 -22.75 0.15
C TRP A 597 13.83 -23.59 1.25
N MET A 598 13.86 -23.09 2.49
CA MET A 598 14.43 -23.83 3.62
C MET A 598 13.68 -25.13 3.88
N GLU A 599 12.34 -25.12 3.79
CA GLU A 599 11.53 -26.33 3.94
C GLU A 599 11.73 -27.31 2.77
N LEU A 600 11.87 -26.81 1.53
CA LEU A 600 12.16 -27.68 0.38
C LEU A 600 13.52 -28.39 0.53
N LEU A 601 14.54 -27.69 1.02
CA LEU A 601 15.86 -28.27 1.30
C LEU A 601 15.86 -29.26 2.47
N SER A 602 14.96 -29.11 3.46
CA SER A 602 14.87 -30.02 4.61
C SER A 602 14.09 -31.31 4.28
N GLN A 603 13.07 -31.24 3.42
CA GLN A 603 12.17 -32.35 3.09
C GLN A 603 12.74 -33.30 2.00
N ALA A 604 13.69 -32.83 1.19
CA ALA A 604 14.35 -33.63 0.15
C ALA A 604 15.70 -34.20 0.64
N PRO A 605 16.02 -35.49 0.39
CA PRO A 605 17.33 -36.03 0.76
C PRO A 605 18.46 -35.29 0.04
N GLN A 606 19.49 -34.86 0.77
CA GLN A 606 20.57 -34.00 0.28
C GLN A 606 21.19 -34.47 -1.05
N GLN A 607 21.37 -35.78 -1.26
CA GLN A 607 21.90 -36.33 -2.52
C GLN A 607 21.08 -35.90 -3.76
N TYR A 608 19.75 -35.84 -3.64
CA TYR A 608 18.87 -35.42 -4.73
C TYR A 608 18.87 -33.89 -4.89
N VAL A 609 18.95 -33.15 -3.77
CA VAL A 609 19.13 -31.69 -3.78
C VAL A 609 20.38 -31.32 -4.55
N VAL A 610 21.53 -31.89 -4.19
CA VAL A 610 22.83 -31.62 -4.83
C VAL A 610 22.82 -32.00 -6.31
N ALA A 611 22.26 -33.18 -6.67
CA ALA A 611 22.14 -33.59 -8.06
C ALA A 611 21.23 -32.66 -8.89
N ALA A 612 20.12 -32.20 -8.32
CA ALA A 612 19.19 -31.28 -8.98
C ALA A 612 19.72 -29.83 -9.07
N SER A 613 20.64 -29.43 -8.19
CA SER A 613 21.05 -28.04 -8.04
C SER A 613 22.42 -27.70 -8.64
N CYS A 614 23.40 -28.61 -8.56
CA CYS A 614 24.77 -28.36 -9.01
C CYS A 614 24.87 -27.89 -10.48
N PRO A 615 24.12 -28.45 -11.45
CA PRO A 615 24.13 -27.94 -12.83
C PRO A 615 23.66 -26.50 -12.98
N TRP A 616 22.84 -25.99 -12.06
CA TRP A 616 22.20 -24.68 -12.13
C TRP A 616 22.88 -23.62 -11.25
N MET A 617 23.77 -24.00 -10.34
CA MET A 617 24.49 -23.07 -9.46
C MET A 617 25.17 -21.91 -10.23
N GLY A 618 25.85 -22.21 -11.34
CA GLY A 618 26.46 -21.19 -12.19
C GLY A 618 25.44 -20.24 -12.83
N ALA A 619 24.30 -20.76 -13.30
CA ALA A 619 23.23 -19.94 -13.90
C ALA A 619 22.55 -19.04 -12.85
N TRP A 620 22.32 -19.56 -11.64
CA TRP A 620 21.75 -18.80 -10.53
C TRP A 620 22.68 -17.69 -10.02
N LEU A 621 23.99 -17.96 -9.96
CA LEU A 621 25.00 -16.92 -9.72
C LEU A 621 24.95 -15.85 -10.83
N CYS A 622 24.92 -16.24 -12.11
CA CYS A 622 24.80 -15.29 -13.22
C CYS A 622 23.52 -14.42 -13.14
N LEU A 623 22.38 -14.96 -12.69
CA LEU A 623 21.16 -14.17 -12.46
C LEU A 623 21.35 -13.11 -11.36
N MET A 624 22.03 -13.44 -10.25
CA MET A 624 22.36 -12.46 -9.21
C MET A 624 23.34 -11.36 -9.68
N MET A 625 24.19 -11.71 -10.64
CA MET A 625 25.26 -10.86 -11.18
C MET A 625 24.79 -9.88 -12.26
N GLN A 626 23.55 -10.00 -12.77
CA GLN A 626 23.02 -9.05 -13.76
C GLN A 626 23.00 -7.61 -13.21
N ALA A 627 23.24 -6.62 -14.07
CA ALA A 627 23.15 -5.21 -13.69
C ALA A 627 21.69 -4.80 -13.42
N SER A 628 21.47 -3.79 -12.57
CA SER A 628 20.13 -3.37 -12.15
C SER A 628 19.25 -2.92 -13.32
N HIS A 629 19.80 -2.10 -14.21
CA HIS A 629 19.09 -1.45 -15.33
C HIS A 629 19.20 -2.21 -16.66
N ILE A 630 19.70 -3.45 -16.65
CA ILE A 630 19.78 -4.30 -17.84
C ILE A 630 18.70 -5.39 -17.72
N PRO A 631 17.83 -5.57 -18.73
CA PRO A 631 16.84 -6.63 -18.70
C PRO A 631 17.52 -8.00 -18.75
N ILE A 632 16.97 -8.96 -17.99
CA ILE A 632 17.45 -10.33 -17.92
C ILE A 632 17.15 -11.01 -19.27
N ASP A 633 18.14 -11.71 -19.82
CA ASP A 633 17.91 -12.58 -20.97
C ASP A 633 16.93 -13.70 -20.59
N LEU A 634 15.77 -13.73 -21.24
CA LEU A 634 14.74 -14.73 -21.04
C LEU A 634 15.24 -16.16 -21.27
N SER A 635 16.33 -16.36 -22.02
CA SER A 635 16.95 -17.69 -22.19
C SER A 635 17.52 -18.26 -20.89
N MET A 636 17.86 -17.40 -19.91
CA MET A 636 18.33 -17.80 -18.57
C MET A 636 17.18 -18.26 -17.65
N LEU A 637 15.94 -17.97 -18.03
CA LEU A 637 14.75 -18.19 -17.21
C LEU A 637 13.99 -19.45 -17.68
N LEU A 638 13.48 -20.23 -16.74
CA LEU A 638 12.59 -21.34 -17.06
C LEU A 638 11.24 -20.80 -17.53
N GLU A 639 10.98 -20.87 -18.84
CA GLU A 639 9.65 -20.62 -19.40
C GLU A 639 8.64 -21.61 -18.81
N VAL A 640 7.62 -21.09 -18.13
CA VAL A 640 6.43 -21.87 -17.78
C VAL A 640 5.64 -22.11 -19.06
N LYS A 641 5.82 -23.29 -19.66
CA LYS A 641 5.01 -23.72 -20.81
C LYS A 641 3.57 -23.99 -20.35
N ALA A 642 2.73 -22.95 -20.42
CA ALA A 642 1.29 -23.12 -20.36
C ALA A 642 0.89 -24.18 -21.39
N ARG A 643 0.38 -25.32 -20.93
CA ARG A 643 -0.11 -26.39 -21.81
C ARG A 643 -1.42 -25.93 -22.44
N SER A 644 -1.33 -25.15 -23.52
CA SER A 644 -2.46 -24.90 -24.39
C SER A 644 -3.09 -26.24 -24.77
N LYS A 645 -4.37 -26.44 -24.44
CA LYS A 645 -5.13 -27.63 -24.83
C LYS A 645 -5.07 -27.78 -26.34
N ASP A 646 -4.21 -28.67 -26.83
CA ASP A 646 -4.24 -29.16 -28.21
C ASP A 646 -5.60 -29.82 -28.45
N LYS A 647 -6.55 -29.05 -28.97
CA LYS A 647 -7.83 -29.59 -29.45
C LYS A 647 -7.57 -30.40 -30.72
N SER A 648 -7.24 -31.66 -30.52
CA SER A 648 -7.12 -32.67 -31.56
C SER A 648 -8.40 -32.72 -32.41
N GLY A 649 -8.31 -32.40 -33.70
CA GLY A 649 -9.39 -32.71 -34.65
C GLY A 649 -9.83 -31.62 -35.63
N ALA A 650 -8.92 -30.94 -36.33
CA ALA A 650 -9.28 -30.20 -37.54
C ALA A 650 -8.19 -30.33 -38.63
N LYS A 651 -8.41 -31.24 -39.59
CA LYS A 651 -7.59 -31.30 -40.81
C LYS A 651 -8.00 -30.18 -41.77
N SER A 652 -7.15 -29.20 -42.05
CA SER A 652 -7.13 -28.52 -43.36
C SER A 652 -5.91 -27.63 -43.60
N ARG A 653 -5.19 -27.95 -44.69
CA ARG A 653 -4.43 -27.05 -45.59
C ARG A 653 -3.24 -26.25 -45.05
N GLN A 654 -2.06 -26.63 -45.56
CA GLN A 654 -0.94 -25.73 -45.77
C GLN A 654 -1.39 -24.47 -46.52
N GLY A 655 -1.09 -23.30 -45.96
CA GLY A 655 -1.27 -22.00 -46.57
C GLY A 655 -0.21 -21.05 -46.02
N THR A 656 0.78 -20.73 -46.85
CA THR A 656 1.92 -19.89 -46.47
C THR A 656 1.43 -18.47 -46.15
N ASN A 657 1.42 -18.10 -44.87
CA ASN A 657 1.38 -16.71 -44.41
C ASN A 657 1.81 -16.65 -42.95
N GLN A 658 3.10 -16.35 -42.72
CA GLN A 658 3.61 -16.00 -41.39
C GLN A 658 3.11 -14.61 -41.02
N VAL A 659 1.90 -14.52 -40.45
CA VAL A 659 1.53 -13.37 -39.62
C VAL A 659 2.15 -13.62 -38.25
N SER A 660 3.37 -13.13 -38.06
CA SER A 660 4.05 -13.13 -36.77
C SER A 660 3.15 -12.45 -35.73
N GLN A 661 2.62 -13.23 -34.79
CA GLN A 661 2.02 -12.64 -33.59
C GLN A 661 3.14 -11.91 -32.85
N VAL A 662 3.07 -10.58 -32.84
CA VAL A 662 3.90 -9.75 -31.99
C VAL A 662 3.46 -10.00 -30.55
N LYS A 663 4.08 -11.01 -29.92
CA LYS A 663 4.16 -11.08 -28.45
C LYS A 663 4.99 -9.88 -28.03
N GLU A 664 4.37 -8.91 -27.36
CA GLU A 664 5.14 -7.90 -26.63
C GLU A 664 6.01 -8.64 -25.62
N THR A 665 7.32 -8.61 -25.85
CA THR A 665 8.29 -9.32 -25.02
C THR A 665 8.47 -8.52 -23.73
N ILE A 666 7.71 -8.88 -22.70
CA ILE A 666 7.82 -8.31 -21.36
C ILE A 666 9.28 -8.43 -20.91
N GLN A 667 9.92 -7.31 -20.64
CA GLN A 667 11.30 -7.26 -20.15
C GLN A 667 11.29 -7.44 -18.63
N GLU A 668 11.89 -8.54 -18.16
CA GLU A 668 12.06 -8.83 -16.73
C GLU A 668 13.42 -8.29 -16.25
N TYR A 669 13.46 -7.64 -15.08
CA TYR A 669 14.70 -7.16 -14.45
C TYR A 669 14.81 -7.72 -13.02
N ILE A 670 15.98 -7.60 -12.39
CA ILE A 670 16.12 -7.92 -10.95
C ILE A 670 15.15 -7.03 -10.16
N ALA A 671 14.41 -7.65 -9.23
CA ALA A 671 13.36 -7.06 -8.40
C ALA A 671 12.15 -6.51 -9.18
N GLY A 672 11.85 -7.07 -10.34
CA GLY A 672 10.61 -6.80 -11.09
C GLY A 672 10.81 -5.85 -12.28
N ALA A 673 9.72 -5.39 -12.87
CA ALA A 673 9.77 -4.45 -14.00
C ALA A 673 10.22 -3.05 -13.55
N GLU A 674 11.06 -2.40 -14.34
CA GLU A 674 11.45 -1.02 -14.12
C GLU A 674 10.28 -0.08 -14.44
N THR A 675 9.52 0.32 -13.42
CA THR A 675 8.48 1.33 -13.62
C THR A 675 9.13 2.69 -13.88
N VAL A 676 8.65 3.42 -14.89
CA VAL A 676 9.21 4.71 -15.38
C VAL A 676 9.17 5.83 -14.31
N THR A 677 8.70 5.52 -13.10
CA THR A 677 8.45 6.42 -11.98
C THR A 677 9.33 6.17 -10.75
N GLU A 678 10.14 5.11 -10.72
CA GLU A 678 11.00 4.80 -9.56
C GLU A 678 12.29 5.62 -9.52
N ASP A 679 12.65 6.10 -8.33
CA ASP A 679 13.91 6.79 -8.10
C ASP A 679 15.08 5.79 -7.98
N SER A 680 16.28 6.26 -8.34
CA SER A 680 17.50 5.44 -8.35
C SER A 680 17.85 4.84 -6.98
N MET A 681 17.48 5.51 -5.87
CA MET A 681 17.77 5.00 -4.52
C MET A 681 16.83 3.85 -4.14
N THR A 682 15.53 3.97 -4.44
CA THR A 682 14.56 2.87 -4.30
C THR A 682 14.96 1.68 -5.16
N ARG A 683 15.42 1.92 -6.40
CA ARG A 683 15.90 0.86 -7.30
C ARG A 683 17.11 0.10 -6.73
N ASP A 684 18.14 0.80 -6.25
CA ASP A 684 19.29 0.16 -5.57
C ASP A 684 18.86 -0.57 -4.29
N TYR A 685 17.90 -0.03 -3.53
CA TYR A 685 17.35 -0.68 -2.34
C TYR A 685 16.68 -2.03 -2.66
N VAL A 686 15.73 -2.07 -3.60
CA VAL A 686 15.01 -3.31 -3.93
C VAL A 686 15.91 -4.37 -4.61
N VAL A 687 16.83 -3.94 -5.48
CA VAL A 687 17.81 -4.84 -6.11
C VAL A 687 18.78 -5.44 -5.08
N VAL A 688 19.25 -4.64 -4.12
CA VAL A 688 20.07 -5.14 -3.01
C VAL A 688 19.27 -6.09 -2.13
N ARG A 689 17.99 -5.82 -1.83
CA ARG A 689 17.11 -6.73 -1.07
C ARG A 689 16.97 -8.08 -1.77
N ALA A 690 16.68 -8.10 -3.08
CA ALA A 690 16.57 -9.33 -3.87
C ALA A 690 17.90 -10.11 -3.92
N ARG A 691 19.04 -9.44 -4.15
CA ARG A 691 20.37 -10.08 -4.14
C ARG A 691 20.75 -10.65 -2.77
N LEU A 692 20.47 -9.93 -1.68
CA LEU A 692 20.72 -10.44 -0.31
C LEU A 692 19.84 -11.65 -0.01
N MET A 693 18.58 -11.67 -0.45
CA MET A 693 17.72 -12.84 -0.28
C MET A 693 18.20 -14.03 -1.12
N ALA A 694 18.52 -13.82 -2.39
CA ALA A 694 19.08 -14.85 -3.26
C ALA A 694 20.40 -15.44 -2.71
N ALA A 695 21.25 -14.60 -2.10
CA ALA A 695 22.46 -15.04 -1.41
C ALA A 695 22.17 -15.96 -0.22
N LYS A 696 21.11 -15.70 0.57
CA LYS A 696 20.65 -16.60 1.64
C LYS A 696 20.21 -17.95 1.09
N LEU A 697 19.45 -17.95 -0.02
CA LEU A 697 18.98 -19.18 -0.67
C LEU A 697 20.17 -20.04 -1.14
N LEU A 698 21.11 -19.44 -1.88
CA LEU A 698 22.31 -20.15 -2.33
C LEU A 698 23.25 -20.51 -1.16
N GLY A 699 23.32 -19.71 -0.10
CA GLY A 699 24.09 -20.02 1.10
C GLY A 699 23.60 -21.30 1.79
N ALA A 700 22.28 -21.45 1.95
CA ALA A 700 21.64 -22.66 2.45
C ALA A 700 21.84 -23.86 1.51
N LEU A 701 21.86 -23.64 0.20
CA LEU A 701 22.18 -24.69 -0.76
C LEU A 701 23.65 -25.12 -0.72
N CYS A 702 24.58 -24.18 -0.56
CA CYS A 702 26.00 -24.45 -0.37
C CYS A 702 26.25 -25.25 0.91
N TRP A 703 25.41 -25.11 1.95
CA TRP A 703 25.44 -25.96 3.13
C TRP A 703 25.12 -27.43 2.78
N CYS A 704 24.07 -27.70 1.98
CA CYS A 704 23.78 -29.05 1.46
C CYS A 704 24.90 -29.61 0.56
N ILE A 705 25.47 -28.78 -0.33
CA ILE A 705 26.56 -29.20 -1.26
C ILE A 705 27.84 -29.55 -0.49
N CYS A 706 28.08 -28.90 0.65
CA CYS A 706 29.25 -29.13 1.50
C CYS A 706 29.04 -30.22 2.55
N ASP A 707 27.98 -31.03 2.48
CA ASP A 707 27.75 -32.10 3.46
C ASP A 707 28.92 -33.11 3.49
N PRO A 708 29.46 -33.47 4.68
CA PRO A 708 30.60 -34.38 4.79
C PRO A 708 30.35 -35.78 4.20
N GLN A 709 29.11 -36.29 4.21
CA GLN A 709 28.78 -37.62 3.66
C GLN A 709 28.92 -37.62 2.14
N LEU A 710 28.51 -36.52 1.50
CA LEU A 710 28.58 -36.32 0.05
C LEU A 710 29.99 -35.93 -0.45
N ASN A 711 30.90 -35.56 0.45
CA ASN A 711 32.26 -35.10 0.10
C ASN A 711 33.36 -36.05 0.64
N SER A 712 33.02 -37.32 0.86
CA SER A 712 33.97 -38.35 1.31
C SER A 712 35.09 -38.61 0.29
N VAL A 713 36.27 -38.97 0.79
CA VAL A 713 37.51 -39.17 0.00
C VAL A 713 37.38 -40.28 -1.06
N SER A 714 36.39 -41.17 -0.93
CA SER A 714 36.09 -42.25 -1.86
C SER A 714 35.34 -41.85 -3.14
N GLN A 715 34.86 -40.60 -3.26
CA GLN A 715 34.20 -40.13 -4.48
C GLN A 715 35.18 -39.49 -5.47
N GLU A 716 35.05 -39.82 -6.76
CA GLU A 716 35.90 -39.28 -7.83
C GLU A 716 35.71 -37.76 -8.06
N VAL A 717 34.50 -37.25 -7.85
CA VAL A 717 34.17 -35.83 -7.97
C VAL A 717 33.47 -35.38 -6.70
N ARG A 718 34.12 -34.54 -5.90
CA ARG A 718 33.57 -34.00 -4.66
C ARG A 718 32.82 -32.67 -4.95
N PRO A 719 31.49 -32.58 -4.74
CA PRO A 719 30.71 -31.38 -5.10
C PRO A 719 31.24 -30.07 -4.51
N ALA A 720 31.81 -30.12 -3.30
CA ALA A 720 32.44 -28.97 -2.66
C ALA A 720 33.70 -28.48 -3.40
N GLU A 721 34.47 -29.34 -4.07
CA GLU A 721 35.63 -28.89 -4.87
C GLU A 721 35.18 -28.13 -6.12
N SER A 722 34.15 -28.63 -6.81
CA SER A 722 33.54 -27.95 -7.96
C SER A 722 32.94 -26.60 -7.57
N LEU A 723 32.26 -26.54 -6.42
CA LEU A 723 31.77 -25.29 -5.85
C LEU A 723 32.93 -24.32 -5.55
N GLY A 724 33.99 -24.78 -4.87
CA GLY A 724 35.18 -23.98 -4.58
C GLY A 724 35.85 -23.40 -5.82
N GLN A 725 35.94 -24.18 -6.90
CA GLN A 725 36.47 -23.72 -8.20
C GLN A 725 35.57 -22.65 -8.85
N LEU A 726 34.24 -22.84 -8.83
CA LEU A 726 33.27 -21.89 -9.38
C LEU A 726 33.30 -20.54 -8.63
N LEU A 727 33.32 -20.57 -7.29
CA LEU A 727 33.43 -19.36 -6.49
C LEU A 727 34.78 -18.67 -6.73
N LEU A 728 35.88 -19.42 -6.80
CA LEU A 728 37.21 -18.88 -7.09
C LEU A 728 37.31 -18.25 -8.49
N PHE A 729 36.65 -18.81 -9.50
CA PHE A 729 36.59 -18.23 -10.85
C PHE A 729 36.02 -16.79 -10.82
N HIS A 730 34.86 -16.59 -10.20
CA HIS A 730 34.24 -15.27 -10.09
C HIS A 730 35.00 -14.31 -9.16
N LEU A 731 35.66 -14.80 -8.10
CA LEU A 731 36.54 -13.98 -7.26
C LEU A 731 37.80 -13.46 -7.99
N ASN A 732 38.20 -14.11 -9.09
CA ASN A 732 39.27 -13.65 -9.98
C ASN A 732 38.79 -12.69 -11.09
N SER A 733 37.47 -12.53 -11.27
CA SER A 733 36.87 -11.64 -12.27
C SER A 733 37.21 -10.16 -12.05
N LYS A 734 37.02 -9.34 -13.08
CA LYS A 734 37.12 -7.88 -13.01
C LYS A 734 35.79 -7.17 -12.74
N SER A 735 34.67 -7.88 -12.81
CA SER A 735 33.36 -7.34 -12.43
C SER A 735 33.22 -7.20 -10.91
N ALA A 736 32.77 -6.03 -10.47
CA ALA A 736 32.38 -5.78 -9.07
C ALA A 736 31.17 -6.64 -8.68
N LEU A 737 30.17 -6.76 -9.56
CA LEU A 737 28.95 -7.54 -9.30
C LEU A 737 29.25 -9.04 -9.12
N GLN A 738 30.14 -9.61 -9.94
CA GLN A 738 30.57 -11.01 -9.80
C GLN A 738 31.27 -11.28 -8.46
N ARG A 739 32.19 -10.38 -8.05
CA ARG A 739 32.85 -10.47 -6.74
C ARG A 739 31.84 -10.35 -5.61
N ILE A 740 30.96 -9.33 -5.63
CA ILE A 740 29.95 -9.10 -4.58
C ILE A 740 29.00 -10.28 -4.45
N ALA A 741 28.46 -10.81 -5.55
CA ALA A 741 27.49 -11.92 -5.53
C ALA A 741 28.08 -13.18 -4.86
N VAL A 742 29.27 -13.62 -5.26
CA VAL A 742 29.93 -14.79 -4.66
C VAL A 742 30.32 -14.55 -3.20
N VAL A 743 30.79 -13.36 -2.87
CA VAL A 743 31.15 -13.00 -1.50
C VAL A 743 29.92 -12.97 -0.58
N LEU A 744 28.77 -12.52 -1.05
CA LEU A 744 27.50 -12.61 -0.32
C LEU A 744 27.08 -14.06 -0.07
N VAL A 745 27.15 -14.92 -1.10
CA VAL A 745 26.86 -16.36 -0.94
C VAL A 745 27.79 -17.00 0.09
N LEU A 746 29.08 -16.66 0.07
CA LEU A 746 30.05 -17.10 1.09
C LEU A 746 29.71 -16.61 2.51
N CYS A 747 29.21 -15.38 2.66
CA CYS A 747 28.81 -14.83 3.97
C CYS A 747 27.66 -15.61 4.59
N GLU A 748 26.62 -15.90 3.81
CA GLU A 748 25.40 -16.60 4.26
C GLU A 748 25.65 -18.11 4.44
N TRP A 749 26.43 -18.73 3.55
CA TRP A 749 26.89 -20.11 3.69
C TRP A 749 27.65 -20.33 5.00
N ALA A 750 28.64 -19.47 5.28
CA ALA A 750 29.43 -19.54 6.50
C ALA A 750 28.62 -19.25 7.77
N ALA A 751 27.54 -18.44 7.67
CA ALA A 751 26.63 -18.19 8.79
C ALA A 751 25.83 -19.44 9.21
N LEU A 752 25.61 -20.38 8.28
CA LEU A 752 24.93 -21.65 8.53
C LEU A 752 25.90 -22.80 8.91
N GLN A 753 27.21 -22.56 8.86
CA GLN A 753 28.19 -23.64 8.90
C GLN A 753 28.91 -23.83 10.23
N LYS A 754 29.19 -25.10 10.50
CA LYS A 754 30.41 -25.55 11.18
C LYS A 754 31.04 -26.63 10.29
N ASP A 755 32.36 -26.54 10.10
CA ASP A 755 33.26 -27.62 9.64
C ASP A 755 33.36 -28.03 8.15
N CYS A 756 33.27 -27.10 7.17
CA CYS A 756 33.83 -27.35 5.82
C CYS A 756 35.14 -26.58 5.55
N GLN A 757 36.28 -27.23 5.82
CA GLN A 757 37.60 -26.63 5.61
C GLN A 757 38.00 -26.52 4.12
N LEU A 758 37.48 -27.40 3.27
CA LEU A 758 37.87 -27.53 1.87
C LEU A 758 37.60 -26.24 1.06
N VAL A 759 36.34 -25.84 0.91
CA VAL A 759 35.96 -24.61 0.19
C VAL A 759 36.59 -23.37 0.84
N SER A 760 36.58 -23.31 2.17
CA SER A 760 37.15 -22.22 2.96
C SER A 760 38.62 -21.97 2.63
N SER A 761 39.45 -23.03 2.62
CA SER A 761 40.88 -22.95 2.31
C SER A 761 41.17 -22.55 0.86
N MET A 762 40.30 -22.90 -0.10
CA MET A 762 40.46 -22.52 -1.51
C MET A 762 40.20 -21.03 -1.75
N VAL A 763 39.19 -20.44 -1.09
CA VAL A 763 38.81 -19.04 -1.32
C VAL A 763 39.62 -18.05 -0.46
N GLN A 764 40.10 -18.46 0.72
CA GLN A 764 40.78 -17.58 1.68
C GLN A 764 41.90 -16.72 1.08
N PRO A 765 42.88 -17.26 0.32
CA PRO A 765 44.00 -16.46 -0.16
C PRO A 765 43.54 -15.37 -1.14
N ARG A 766 42.50 -15.67 -1.92
CA ARG A 766 41.92 -14.74 -2.89
C ARG A 766 41.13 -13.62 -2.20
N LEU A 767 40.32 -13.95 -1.18
CA LEU A 767 39.60 -12.94 -0.40
C LEU A 767 40.55 -11.95 0.28
N LEU A 768 41.66 -12.43 0.86
CA LEU A 768 42.67 -11.57 1.48
C LEU A 768 43.40 -10.69 0.46
N ALA A 769 43.68 -11.20 -0.75
CA ALA A 769 44.28 -10.41 -1.83
C ALA A 769 43.36 -9.24 -2.25
N ILE A 770 42.07 -9.52 -2.50
CA ILE A 770 41.07 -8.53 -2.93
C ILE A 770 41.06 -7.31 -2.00
N LEU A 771 41.13 -7.50 -0.68
CA LEU A 771 41.12 -6.40 0.31
C LEU A 771 42.28 -5.40 0.17
N THR A 772 43.32 -5.76 -0.59
CA THR A 772 44.51 -4.93 -0.85
C THR A 772 44.66 -4.51 -2.31
N GLU A 773 43.79 -4.98 -3.21
CA GLU A 773 43.82 -4.60 -4.63
C GLU A 773 43.28 -3.18 -4.85
N GLN A 774 43.73 -2.52 -5.91
CA GLN A 774 43.08 -1.36 -6.51
C GLN A 774 42.78 -1.71 -7.96
N LEU A 775 41.49 -1.85 -8.29
CA LEU A 775 41.04 -2.36 -9.57
C LEU A 775 39.99 -1.43 -10.18
N TYR A 776 40.11 -1.17 -11.48
CA TYR A 776 39.04 -0.60 -12.28
C TYR A 776 38.12 -1.74 -12.73
N TYR A 777 36.83 -1.64 -12.38
CA TYR A 777 35.84 -2.68 -12.62
C TYR A 777 35.23 -2.58 -14.02
N ASP A 778 34.69 -3.69 -14.53
CA ASP A 778 34.09 -3.73 -15.87
C ASP A 778 32.82 -2.84 -15.97
N GLU A 779 32.10 -2.67 -14.86
CA GLU A 779 30.87 -1.87 -14.77
C GLU A 779 31.09 -0.38 -15.14
N ILE A 780 32.24 0.20 -14.79
CA ILE A 780 32.56 1.61 -15.09
C ILE A 780 33.16 1.84 -16.49
N ALA A 781 33.21 0.83 -17.37
CA ALA A 781 33.86 0.94 -18.67
C ALA A 781 33.26 2.05 -19.56
N ILE A 782 31.93 2.24 -19.52
CA ILE A 782 31.22 3.27 -20.27
C ILE A 782 31.53 4.69 -19.73
N PRO A 783 31.28 5.02 -18.44
CA PRO A 783 31.61 6.35 -17.90
C PRO A 783 33.11 6.65 -17.95
N PHE A 784 33.98 5.65 -17.72
CA PHE A 784 35.43 5.82 -17.89
C PHE A 784 35.81 6.18 -19.34
N THR A 785 35.21 5.53 -20.35
CA THR A 785 35.44 5.88 -21.77
C THR A 785 34.94 7.28 -22.10
N ARG A 786 33.78 7.69 -21.55
CA ARG A 786 33.27 9.06 -21.66
C ARG A 786 34.26 10.07 -21.07
N MET A 787 34.74 9.82 -19.85
CA MET A 787 35.76 10.63 -19.17
C MET A 787 37.05 10.77 -20.02
N GLN A 788 37.56 9.68 -20.62
CA GLN A 788 38.72 9.75 -21.53
C GLN A 788 38.47 10.71 -22.71
N ASN A 789 37.30 10.62 -23.33
CA ASN A 789 36.94 11.42 -24.51
C ASN A 789 36.77 12.91 -24.15
N GLU A 790 36.11 13.21 -23.03
CA GLU A 790 35.95 14.58 -22.52
C GLU A 790 37.32 15.22 -22.20
N CYS A 791 38.22 14.48 -21.54
CA CYS A 791 39.58 14.95 -21.24
C CYS A 791 40.41 15.20 -22.52
N LYS A 792 40.32 14.30 -23.51
CA LYS A 792 41.01 14.46 -24.80
C LYS A 792 40.48 15.67 -25.59
N GLN A 793 39.17 15.92 -25.55
CA GLN A 793 38.57 17.11 -26.15
C GLN A 793 39.00 18.41 -25.44
N LEU A 794 39.12 18.39 -24.10
CA LEU A 794 39.64 19.54 -23.35
C LEU A 794 41.10 19.85 -23.71
N ILE A 795 41.95 18.83 -23.83
CA ILE A 795 43.36 18.98 -24.25
C ILE A 795 43.44 19.55 -25.67
N ALA A 796 42.60 19.07 -26.60
CA ALA A 796 42.55 19.62 -27.97
C ALA A 796 42.18 21.12 -27.99
N LEU A 797 41.17 21.54 -27.22
CA LEU A 797 40.81 22.95 -27.12
C LEU A 797 41.89 23.83 -26.45
N LEU A 798 42.67 23.27 -25.52
CA LEU A 798 43.82 23.97 -24.93
C LEU A 798 44.94 24.14 -25.96
N ALA A 799 45.21 23.13 -26.79
CA ALA A 799 46.16 23.22 -27.90
C ALA A 799 45.71 24.27 -28.96
N ASP A 800 44.42 24.32 -29.30
CA ASP A 800 43.83 25.36 -30.17
C ASP A 800 43.97 26.78 -29.58
N ALA A 801 44.06 26.89 -28.25
CA ALA A 801 44.34 28.14 -27.53
C ALA A 801 45.85 28.45 -27.37
N HIS A 802 46.72 27.69 -28.05
CA HIS A 802 48.18 27.75 -27.96
C HIS A 802 48.75 27.42 -26.56
N ILE A 803 48.01 26.66 -25.75
CA ILE A 803 48.48 26.10 -24.48
C ILE A 803 48.90 24.65 -24.73
N ASP A 804 50.20 24.40 -24.86
CA ASP A 804 50.72 23.05 -25.02
C ASP A 804 50.87 22.32 -23.68
N LEU A 805 50.41 21.07 -23.65
CA LEU A 805 50.47 20.16 -22.50
C LEU A 805 51.33 18.91 -22.78
N GLN A 806 51.92 18.78 -23.98
CA GLN A 806 52.65 17.58 -24.40
C GLN A 806 53.84 17.24 -23.49
N ASP A 807 54.53 18.24 -22.93
CA ASP A 807 55.63 18.06 -21.98
C ASP A 807 55.19 17.57 -20.59
N ARG A 808 53.89 17.63 -20.27
CA ARG A 808 53.34 17.21 -18.96
C ARG A 808 52.46 15.94 -19.04
N LEU A 809 51.98 15.55 -20.21
CA LEU A 809 51.01 14.45 -20.39
C LEU A 809 51.49 13.42 -21.43
N HIS A 810 52.30 12.46 -21.00
CA HIS A 810 52.79 11.35 -21.85
C HIS A 810 51.89 10.10 -21.87
N CYS A 811 50.68 10.15 -21.29
CA CYS A 811 49.79 8.99 -21.16
C CYS A 811 48.69 8.97 -22.23
N SER A 812 48.51 7.85 -22.93
CA SER A 812 47.44 7.66 -23.94
C SER A 812 46.06 7.36 -23.34
N VAL A 813 46.04 6.96 -22.07
CA VAL A 813 44.86 6.70 -21.23
C VAL A 813 45.14 7.31 -19.86
N PHE A 814 44.21 8.10 -19.34
CA PHE A 814 44.32 8.76 -18.03
C PHE A 814 43.73 7.87 -16.92
N THR A 815 44.36 7.85 -15.74
CA THR A 815 43.68 7.40 -14.52
C THR A 815 42.62 8.43 -14.08
N ILE A 816 41.69 8.04 -13.19
CA ILE A 816 40.72 8.99 -12.62
C ILE A 816 41.44 10.13 -11.87
N GLU A 817 42.55 9.82 -11.19
CA GLU A 817 43.37 10.81 -10.49
C GLU A 817 44.02 11.82 -11.46
N GLN A 818 44.64 11.35 -12.54
CA GLN A 818 45.22 12.21 -13.59
C GLN A 818 44.16 13.04 -14.32
N ALA A 819 42.98 12.47 -14.56
CA ALA A 819 41.86 13.19 -15.16
C ALA A 819 41.31 14.29 -14.22
N ASN A 820 41.30 14.04 -12.90
CA ASN A 820 40.93 15.04 -11.90
C ASN A 820 41.99 16.14 -11.78
N GLU A 821 43.27 15.80 -11.81
CA GLU A 821 44.40 16.75 -11.85
C GLU A 821 44.31 17.67 -13.09
N LEU A 822 44.04 17.09 -14.27
CA LEU A 822 43.85 17.82 -15.52
C LEU A 822 42.77 18.91 -15.40
N VAL A 823 41.58 18.58 -14.89
CA VAL A 823 40.42 19.50 -14.83
C VAL A 823 40.44 20.45 -13.62
N THR A 824 41.43 20.32 -12.73
CA THR A 824 41.58 21.16 -11.52
C THR A 824 42.91 21.94 -11.52
N THR A 825 43.99 21.36 -10.99
CA THR A 825 45.29 22.04 -10.79
C THR A 825 45.94 22.43 -12.11
N MET A 826 46.03 21.48 -13.05
CA MET A 826 46.68 21.69 -14.35
C MET A 826 45.97 22.74 -15.20
N PHE A 827 44.63 22.71 -15.23
CA PHE A 827 43.86 23.78 -15.89
C PHE A 827 44.08 25.14 -15.22
N ALA A 828 44.01 25.22 -13.89
CA ALA A 828 44.18 26.47 -13.16
C ALA A 828 45.58 27.09 -13.36
N GLU A 829 46.64 26.27 -13.34
CA GLU A 829 48.01 26.72 -13.63
C GLU A 829 48.14 27.24 -15.06
N THR A 830 47.80 26.42 -16.06
CA THR A 830 48.09 26.73 -17.47
C THR A 830 47.23 27.84 -18.05
N THR A 831 46.04 28.07 -17.48
CA THR A 831 45.12 29.09 -17.96
C THR A 831 45.22 30.41 -17.18
N SER A 832 46.01 30.46 -16.10
CA SER A 832 46.18 31.64 -15.21
C SER A 832 46.52 32.97 -15.91
N GLY A 833 47.13 32.94 -17.11
CA GLY A 833 47.44 34.12 -17.93
C GLY A 833 46.35 34.59 -18.89
N LEU A 834 45.23 33.87 -19.02
CA LEU A 834 44.15 34.19 -19.95
C LEU A 834 43.14 35.20 -19.39
N ASN A 835 42.55 36.01 -20.27
CA ASN A 835 41.49 36.94 -19.88
C ASN A 835 40.15 36.20 -19.70
N VAL A 836 39.66 36.16 -18.46
CA VAL A 836 38.40 35.55 -18.01
C VAL A 836 37.16 36.04 -18.79
N LYS A 837 37.19 37.24 -19.38
CA LYS A 837 36.10 37.80 -20.21
C LYS A 837 36.18 37.43 -21.69
N SER A 838 37.20 36.68 -22.12
CA SER A 838 37.36 36.28 -23.52
C SER A 838 36.40 35.16 -23.92
N LYS A 839 35.97 35.13 -25.19
CA LYS A 839 35.16 34.03 -25.72
C LYS A 839 35.89 32.68 -25.68
N GLN A 840 37.21 32.69 -25.83
CA GLN A 840 38.07 31.50 -25.71
C GLN A 840 38.03 30.94 -24.28
N TRP A 841 38.19 31.79 -23.25
CA TRP A 841 38.08 31.38 -21.85
C TRP A 841 36.72 30.74 -21.54
N LEU A 842 35.61 31.36 -21.95
CA LEU A 842 34.27 30.83 -21.68
C LEU A 842 34.03 29.45 -22.31
N SER A 843 34.61 29.20 -23.51
CA SER A 843 34.55 27.89 -24.16
C SER A 843 35.36 26.84 -23.40
N LEU A 844 36.60 27.18 -23.00
CA LEU A 844 37.48 26.31 -22.23
C LEU A 844 36.90 25.98 -20.84
N GLU A 845 36.39 26.97 -20.11
CA GLU A 845 35.79 26.77 -18.79
C GLU A 845 34.51 25.94 -18.87
N SER A 846 33.66 26.16 -19.89
CA SER A 846 32.48 25.31 -20.13
C SER A 846 32.86 23.86 -20.39
N LYS A 847 33.89 23.61 -21.22
CA LYS A 847 34.37 22.24 -21.49
C LYS A 847 35.06 21.62 -20.28
N ARG A 848 35.80 22.41 -19.49
CA ARG A 848 36.39 21.97 -18.22
C ARG A 848 35.32 21.58 -17.20
N GLN A 849 34.23 22.33 -17.09
CA GLN A 849 33.08 21.99 -16.24
C GLN A 849 32.41 20.68 -16.70
N GLN A 850 32.20 20.49 -18.01
CA GLN A 850 31.69 19.23 -18.56
C GLN A 850 32.61 18.04 -18.22
N ALA A 851 33.91 18.18 -18.46
CA ALA A 851 34.90 17.16 -18.15
C ALA A 851 34.95 16.88 -16.63
N GLN A 852 35.01 17.92 -15.79
CA GLN A 852 35.01 17.79 -14.33
C GLN A 852 33.77 17.05 -13.81
N SER A 853 32.58 17.33 -14.37
CA SER A 853 31.36 16.60 -14.03
C SER A 853 31.49 15.10 -14.33
N THR A 854 31.97 14.73 -15.53
CA THR A 854 32.16 13.31 -15.89
C THR A 854 33.28 12.61 -15.12
N VAL A 855 34.35 13.32 -14.74
CA VAL A 855 35.42 12.80 -13.87
C VAL A 855 34.87 12.53 -12.47
N MET A 856 34.06 13.46 -11.93
CA MET A 856 33.45 13.31 -10.60
C MET A 856 32.42 12.18 -10.58
N GLU A 857 31.54 12.09 -11.59
CA GLU A 857 30.58 11.00 -11.81
C GLU A 857 31.29 9.63 -11.81
N THR A 858 32.30 9.46 -12.69
CA THR A 858 33.10 8.23 -12.80
C THR A 858 33.85 7.90 -11.50
N SER A 859 34.36 8.91 -10.79
CA SER A 859 35.07 8.73 -9.52
C SER A 859 34.15 8.25 -8.40
N ILE A 860 32.93 8.81 -8.31
CA ILE A 860 31.94 8.42 -7.30
C ILE A 860 31.48 6.98 -7.52
N GLU A 861 31.15 6.61 -8.76
CA GLU A 861 30.71 5.25 -9.10
C GLU A 861 31.82 4.22 -8.83
N TRP A 862 33.07 4.51 -9.25
CA TRP A 862 34.21 3.65 -8.93
C TRP A 862 34.42 3.51 -7.41
N GLN A 863 34.39 4.61 -6.65
CA GLN A 863 34.54 4.59 -5.20
C GLN A 863 33.43 3.75 -4.53
N GLN A 864 32.18 3.88 -4.98
CA GLN A 864 31.04 3.13 -4.44
C GLN A 864 31.20 1.62 -4.70
N LEU A 865 31.51 1.22 -5.93
CA LEU A 865 31.74 -0.19 -6.27
C LEU A 865 32.94 -0.77 -5.52
N HIS A 866 34.04 -0.02 -5.45
CA HIS A 866 35.26 -0.42 -4.73
C HIS A 866 35.00 -0.62 -3.23
N GLN A 867 34.32 0.35 -2.59
CA GLN A 867 33.93 0.27 -1.19
C GLN A 867 33.01 -0.92 -0.92
N ARG A 868 31.99 -1.15 -1.78
CA ARG A 868 31.07 -2.29 -1.66
C ARG A 868 31.81 -3.63 -1.80
N VAL A 869 32.66 -3.81 -2.81
CA VAL A 869 33.49 -5.02 -3.00
C VAL A 869 34.36 -5.30 -1.76
N HIS A 870 35.09 -4.31 -1.26
CA HIS A 870 35.99 -4.50 -0.12
C HIS A 870 35.23 -4.73 1.19
N MET A 871 34.10 -4.05 1.40
CA MET A 871 33.25 -4.23 2.57
C MET A 871 32.66 -5.64 2.63
N PHE A 872 32.00 -6.10 1.56
CA PHE A 872 31.47 -7.46 1.52
C PHE A 872 32.60 -8.50 1.64
N THR A 873 33.77 -8.28 1.01
CA THR A 873 34.91 -9.20 1.13
C THR A 873 35.38 -9.31 2.58
N ALA A 874 35.39 -8.19 3.32
CA ALA A 874 35.70 -8.20 4.74
C ALA A 874 34.64 -8.98 5.55
N CYS A 875 33.36 -8.82 5.22
CA CYS A 875 32.28 -9.64 5.82
C CYS A 875 32.52 -11.14 5.62
N ALA A 876 32.88 -11.59 4.42
CA ALA A 876 33.13 -13.02 4.17
C ALA A 876 34.31 -13.56 5.00
N VAL A 877 35.42 -12.82 5.09
CA VAL A 877 36.57 -13.20 5.93
C VAL A 877 36.19 -13.31 7.42
N ILE A 878 35.33 -12.41 7.90
CA ILE A 878 34.81 -12.44 9.29
C ILE A 878 33.83 -13.60 9.49
N SER A 879 32.92 -13.85 8.53
CA SER A 879 31.96 -14.96 8.58
C SER A 879 32.68 -16.31 8.64
N LEU A 880 33.77 -16.47 7.88
CA LEU A 880 34.62 -17.65 7.89
C LEU A 880 35.55 -17.75 9.12
N GLN A 881 35.54 -16.76 10.02
CA GLN A 881 36.38 -16.68 11.23
C GLN A 881 37.90 -16.67 10.98
N MET A 882 38.33 -16.33 9.76
CA MET A 882 39.73 -16.40 9.32
C MET A 882 40.43 -15.03 9.36
N LEU A 883 40.48 -14.40 10.54
CA LEU A 883 41.01 -13.05 10.72
C LEU A 883 42.55 -12.96 10.50
N PRO A 884 43.05 -12.08 9.61
CA PRO A 884 44.49 -11.87 9.40
C PRO A 884 45.16 -11.19 10.61
N ASP A 885 46.49 -11.17 10.64
CA ASP A 885 47.27 -10.49 11.71
C ASP A 885 47.00 -8.98 11.75
N LYS A 886 47.03 -8.34 10.58
CA LYS A 886 46.73 -6.92 10.40
C LYS A 886 45.26 -6.74 10.05
N LEU A 887 44.47 -6.18 10.98
CA LEU A 887 43.02 -6.03 10.83
C LEU A 887 42.57 -4.77 10.06
N ASN A 888 43.49 -3.83 9.75
CA ASN A 888 43.15 -2.61 9.01
C ASN A 888 42.41 -2.84 7.67
N PRO A 889 42.75 -3.85 6.84
CA PRO A 889 42.03 -4.15 5.60
C PRO A 889 40.60 -4.66 5.82
N LEU A 890 40.25 -5.16 7.01
CA LEU A 890 38.87 -5.52 7.37
C LEU A 890 38.10 -4.35 8.00
N VAL A 891 38.74 -3.66 8.96
CA VAL A 891 38.11 -2.58 9.73
C VAL A 891 37.80 -1.38 8.84
N ARG A 892 38.71 -1.02 7.91
CA ARG A 892 38.55 0.20 7.10
C ARG A 892 37.33 0.14 6.17
N PRO A 893 37.11 -0.90 5.33
CA PRO A 893 35.94 -0.95 4.43
C PRO A 893 34.60 -0.98 5.19
N LEU A 894 34.53 -1.72 6.31
CA LEU A 894 33.35 -1.72 7.18
C LEU A 894 33.06 -0.32 7.75
N MET A 895 34.07 0.35 8.30
CA MET A 895 33.91 1.69 8.88
C MET A 895 33.67 2.79 7.82
N GLU A 896 34.13 2.61 6.58
CA GLU A 896 33.79 3.51 5.47
C GLU A 896 32.35 3.32 5.01
N ALA A 897 31.86 2.08 4.91
CA ALA A 897 30.44 1.80 4.63
C ALA A 897 29.50 2.37 5.70
N ILE A 898 29.84 2.22 6.99
CA ILE A 898 29.10 2.87 8.09
C ILE A 898 29.01 4.40 7.93
N LYS A 899 30.00 5.05 7.32
CA LYS A 899 30.04 6.51 7.19
C LYS A 899 29.41 7.05 5.90
N LYS A 900 29.49 6.29 4.81
CA LYS A 900 29.22 6.80 3.46
C LYS A 900 28.15 6.05 2.68
N GLU A 901 27.78 4.83 3.08
CA GLU A 901 26.83 4.04 2.28
C GLU A 901 25.40 4.54 2.45
N GLU A 902 24.82 5.00 1.34
CA GLU A 902 23.45 5.54 1.33
C GLU A 902 22.41 4.43 1.48
N ASN A 903 22.69 3.23 0.95
CA ASN A 903 21.77 2.10 1.01
C ASN A 903 21.68 1.53 2.44
N ILE A 904 20.49 1.64 3.03
CA ILE A 904 20.19 1.22 4.41
C ILE A 904 20.49 -0.26 4.64
N LEU A 905 20.21 -1.14 3.67
CA LEU A 905 20.43 -2.58 3.80
C LEU A 905 21.93 -2.91 3.85
N ILE A 906 22.73 -2.30 2.98
CA ILE A 906 24.19 -2.50 2.96
C ILE A 906 24.82 -1.95 4.25
N GLN A 907 24.38 -0.77 4.70
CA GLN A 907 24.88 -0.16 5.93
C GLN A 907 24.52 -0.98 7.18
N SER A 908 23.31 -1.55 7.22
CA SER A 908 22.87 -2.49 8.26
C SER A 908 23.63 -3.83 8.21
N TYR A 909 23.92 -4.33 7.01
CA TYR A 909 24.75 -5.53 6.83
C TYR A 909 26.15 -5.32 7.42
N ALA A 910 26.81 -4.22 7.07
CA ALA A 910 28.12 -3.83 7.64
C ALA A 910 28.08 -3.71 9.18
N ALA A 911 27.01 -3.12 9.74
CA ALA A 911 26.81 -3.01 11.18
C ALA A 911 26.80 -4.38 11.89
N SER A 912 26.12 -5.38 11.31
CA SER A 912 26.11 -6.75 11.85
C SER A 912 27.49 -7.42 11.85
N PHE A 913 28.30 -7.16 10.82
CA PHE A 913 29.64 -7.72 10.72
C PHE A 913 30.67 -7.02 11.61
N ILE A 914 30.47 -5.74 11.94
CA ILE A 914 31.25 -5.06 12.99
C ILE A 914 31.00 -5.72 14.36
N ALA A 915 29.75 -6.05 14.70
CA ALA A 915 29.45 -6.75 15.96
C ALA A 915 30.14 -8.13 16.04
N LYS A 916 30.06 -8.92 14.96
CA LYS A 916 30.81 -10.20 14.83
C LYS A 916 32.33 -10.00 14.95
N LEU A 917 32.90 -8.99 14.30
CA LEU A 917 34.34 -8.69 14.35
C LEU A 917 34.79 -8.30 15.77
N LEU A 918 34.02 -7.46 16.48
CA LEU A 918 34.31 -7.09 17.87
C LEU A 918 34.32 -8.32 18.78
N GLN A 919 33.39 -9.26 18.59
CA GLN A 919 33.34 -10.52 19.35
C GLN A 919 34.59 -11.37 19.09
N GLN A 920 34.96 -11.60 17.83
CA GLN A 920 36.15 -12.37 17.46
C GLN A 920 37.46 -11.70 17.90
N CYS A 921 37.48 -10.36 18.01
CA CYS A 921 38.66 -9.60 18.43
C CYS A 921 38.81 -9.46 19.95
N ALA A 922 37.84 -9.89 20.76
CA ALA A 922 37.87 -9.74 22.22
C ALA A 922 39.07 -10.44 22.89
N GLY A 923 39.50 -11.59 22.34
CA GLY A 923 40.67 -12.34 22.84
C GLY A 923 42.03 -11.92 22.26
N ARG A 924 42.10 -10.92 21.37
CA ARG A 924 43.36 -10.52 20.70
C ARG A 924 44.15 -9.52 21.53
N SER A 925 45.48 -9.63 21.50
CA SER A 925 46.41 -8.67 22.10
C SER A 925 47.38 -8.11 21.05
N PRO A 926 47.45 -6.79 20.82
CA PRO A 926 46.56 -5.76 21.36
C PRO A 926 45.13 -5.86 20.78
N CYS A 927 44.12 -5.57 21.59
CA CYS A 927 42.71 -5.62 21.16
C CYS A 927 42.35 -4.35 20.35
N PRO A 928 41.77 -4.48 19.13
CA PRO A 928 41.38 -3.33 18.30
C PRO A 928 40.07 -2.67 18.78
N ASN A 929 39.25 -3.37 19.58
CA ASN A 929 37.89 -2.98 19.91
C ASN A 929 37.74 -1.55 20.43
N PRO A 930 38.57 -1.05 21.38
CA PRO A 930 38.43 0.32 21.89
C PRO A 930 38.56 1.39 20.80
N LYS A 931 39.44 1.18 19.81
CA LYS A 931 39.65 2.12 18.69
C LYS A 931 38.46 2.13 17.73
N ILE A 932 37.87 0.96 17.48
CA ILE A 932 36.65 0.82 16.64
C ILE A 932 35.47 1.50 17.34
N ILE A 933 35.23 1.15 18.61
CA ILE A 933 34.17 1.72 19.46
C ILE A 933 34.27 3.24 19.52
N LYS A 934 35.45 3.80 19.83
CA LYS A 934 35.65 5.25 19.89
C LYS A 934 35.28 5.94 18.57
N ASN A 935 35.53 5.29 17.43
CA ASN A 935 35.20 5.84 16.12
C ASN A 935 33.69 5.73 15.79
N LEU A 936 33.01 4.70 16.28
CA LEU A 936 31.56 4.54 16.18
C LEU A 936 30.84 5.59 17.04
N CYS A 937 31.20 5.73 18.31
CA CYS A 937 30.63 6.75 19.20
C CYS A 937 30.82 8.17 18.62
N ALA A 938 32.02 8.50 18.13
CA ALA A 938 32.26 9.78 17.45
C ALA A 938 31.41 9.96 16.18
N SER A 939 31.13 8.89 15.43
CA SER A 939 30.27 8.95 14.24
C SER A 939 28.79 9.11 14.57
N ALA A 940 28.32 8.53 15.68
CA ALA A 940 26.96 8.74 16.21
C ALA A 940 26.73 10.17 16.75
N CYS A 941 27.80 10.89 17.05
CA CYS A 941 27.77 12.26 17.58
C CYS A 941 28.02 13.34 16.52
N VAL A 942 28.08 12.98 15.22
CA VAL A 942 28.56 13.90 14.17
C VAL A 942 27.52 14.93 13.70
N ASP A 943 26.23 14.66 13.87
CA ASP A 943 25.17 15.54 13.38
C ASP A 943 24.71 16.54 14.46
N PRO A 944 24.96 17.86 14.28
CA PRO A 944 24.55 18.89 15.24
C PRO A 944 23.02 19.03 15.39
N ALA A 945 22.22 18.52 14.45
CA ALA A 945 20.76 18.52 14.57
C ALA A 945 20.25 17.55 15.64
N VAL A 946 21.05 16.54 16.01
CA VAL A 946 20.73 15.54 17.03
C VAL A 946 21.68 15.62 18.23
N THR A 947 22.98 15.80 18.01
CA THR A 947 23.98 15.96 19.07
C THR A 947 24.43 17.43 19.13
N PRO A 948 23.80 18.30 19.94
CA PRO A 948 24.13 19.73 19.96
C PRO A 948 25.56 19.97 20.46
N SER A 949 26.20 21.05 20.00
CA SER A 949 27.51 21.43 20.52
C SER A 949 27.38 22.09 21.90
N SER A 950 28.30 21.79 22.83
CA SER A 950 28.33 22.43 24.16
C SER A 950 28.59 23.94 24.10
N SER A 951 29.42 24.40 23.16
CA SER A 951 29.76 25.81 22.97
C SER A 951 28.73 26.58 22.14
N CYS A 952 28.04 25.90 21.22
CA CYS A 952 27.01 26.48 20.35
C CYS A 952 25.84 25.48 20.16
N PRO A 953 24.88 25.40 21.10
CA PRO A 953 23.84 24.36 21.06
C PRO A 953 22.82 24.53 19.93
N VAL A 954 22.72 25.74 19.39
CA VAL A 954 21.79 26.14 18.32
C VAL A 954 22.55 27.07 17.37
N PRO A 955 22.49 26.88 16.03
CA PRO A 955 23.14 27.80 15.10
C PRO A 955 22.52 29.19 15.20
N PRO A 956 23.33 30.27 15.16
CA PRO A 956 22.82 31.63 15.24
C PRO A 956 21.84 31.92 14.09
N PRO A 957 20.84 32.80 14.30
CA PRO A 957 19.98 33.23 13.22
C PRO A 957 20.83 33.87 12.13
N GLN A 958 20.67 33.42 10.88
CA GLN A 958 21.28 34.09 9.74
C GLN A 958 20.56 35.43 9.54
N GLU A 959 21.21 36.52 9.96
CA GLU A 959 20.84 37.85 9.52
C GLU A 959 21.04 37.95 8.00
N ASN A 960 19.97 37.67 7.25
CA ASN A 960 19.91 38.01 5.84
C ASN A 960 19.85 39.54 5.73
N ILE A 961 21.02 40.17 5.71
CA ILE A 961 21.19 41.60 5.44
C ILE A 961 20.80 41.86 3.98
N LYS A 962 19.48 42.00 3.74
CA LYS A 962 18.84 42.67 2.59
C LYS A 962 17.32 42.68 2.75
N GLY A 963 16.77 43.85 3.09
CA GLY A 963 15.33 44.15 2.99
C GLY A 963 14.66 44.42 4.34
N GLY A 964 14.67 45.68 4.78
CA GLY A 964 13.92 46.09 5.96
C GLY A 964 12.43 46.23 5.66
N VAL A 965 11.60 45.40 6.29
CA VAL A 965 10.15 45.62 6.45
C VAL A 965 9.75 45.11 7.84
N LEU A 966 9.20 46.03 8.66
CA LEU A 966 8.58 45.85 9.98
C LEU A 966 8.87 44.54 10.74
N GLU A 967 9.75 44.63 11.72
CA GLU A 967 9.71 43.74 12.88
C GLU A 967 8.35 43.90 13.59
N LYS A 968 7.63 42.77 13.75
CA LYS A 968 6.42 42.69 14.57
C LYS A 968 6.47 41.43 15.43
N ASP A 969 6.96 41.61 16.66
CA ASP A 969 6.65 40.83 17.87
C ASP A 969 6.53 39.30 17.73
N GLY A 970 7.47 38.70 17.00
CA GLY A 970 7.75 37.26 17.09
C GLY A 970 8.82 37.02 18.15
N VAL A 971 8.43 36.76 19.41
CA VAL A 971 9.38 36.42 20.48
C VAL A 971 10.03 35.07 20.18
N HIS A 972 11.17 35.08 19.48
CA HIS A 972 11.98 33.90 19.26
C HIS A 972 12.58 33.44 20.60
N HIS A 973 12.43 32.16 20.93
CA HIS A 973 13.09 31.59 22.11
C HIS A 973 14.60 31.58 21.90
N ILE A 974 15.31 32.45 22.62
CA ILE A 974 16.77 32.53 22.55
C ILE A 974 17.35 31.35 23.33
N VAL A 975 18.30 30.65 22.72
CA VAL A 975 19.03 29.54 23.34
C VAL A 975 20.52 29.84 23.24
N ASP A 976 21.19 29.89 24.38
CA ASP A 976 22.65 30.03 24.48
C ASP A 976 23.27 28.78 25.12
N LYS A 977 24.58 28.81 25.39
CA LYS A 977 25.31 27.67 25.97
C LYS A 977 24.80 27.24 27.35
N SER A 978 24.13 28.13 28.07
CA SER A 978 23.72 27.99 29.48
C SER A 978 22.24 28.26 29.77
N GLN A 979 21.52 29.00 28.91
CA GLN A 979 20.10 29.33 29.06
C GLN A 979 19.28 28.87 27.86
N GLY A 980 17.99 28.63 28.07
CA GLY A 980 17.05 28.23 27.03
C GLY A 980 16.77 26.72 27.00
N ILE A 981 16.02 26.31 25.98
CA ILE A 981 15.47 24.96 25.82
C ILE A 981 15.55 24.60 24.34
N ILE A 982 16.35 23.59 24.00
CA ILE A 982 16.64 23.24 22.60
C ILE A 982 15.40 22.65 21.92
N THR A 983 14.64 21.81 22.62
CA THR A 983 13.39 21.21 22.11
C THR A 983 12.36 22.28 21.77
N LEU A 984 12.19 23.28 22.62
CA LEU A 984 11.27 24.40 22.37
C LEU A 984 11.69 25.22 21.14
N TYR A 985 12.99 25.57 21.03
CA TYR A 985 13.51 26.26 19.85
C TYR A 985 13.27 25.47 18.55
N ARG A 986 13.54 24.15 18.57
CA ARG A 986 13.33 23.27 17.41
C ARG A 986 11.84 23.21 17.03
N HIS A 987 10.93 23.09 18.00
CA HIS A 987 9.48 23.09 17.76
C HIS A 987 8.99 24.44 17.20
N GLN A 988 9.47 25.58 17.73
CA GLN A 988 9.14 26.90 17.18
C GLN A 988 9.63 27.05 15.73
N LYS A 989 10.87 26.64 15.44
CA LYS A 989 11.44 26.69 14.08
C LYS A 989 10.69 25.81 13.09
N ALA A 990 10.29 24.60 13.51
CA ALA A 990 9.48 23.70 12.69
C ALA A 990 8.06 24.27 12.43
N ALA A 991 7.40 24.79 13.46
CA ALA A 991 6.10 25.44 13.33
C ALA A 991 6.16 26.65 12.36
N PHE A 992 7.21 27.48 12.49
CA PHE A 992 7.41 28.65 11.62
C PHE A 992 7.63 28.25 10.16
N ALA A 993 8.41 27.20 9.90
CA ALA A 993 8.62 26.65 8.56
C ALA A 993 7.30 26.13 7.94
N ILE A 994 6.42 25.53 8.74
CA ILE A 994 5.09 25.08 8.29
C ILE A 994 4.19 26.29 7.96
N THR A 995 4.16 27.32 8.80
CA THR A 995 3.34 28.52 8.54
C THR A 995 3.85 29.33 7.34
N SER A 996 5.17 29.40 7.15
CA SER A 996 5.79 30.15 6.05
C SER A 996 5.57 29.54 4.67
N LYS A 997 5.22 28.24 4.57
CA LYS A 997 4.97 27.56 3.29
C LYS A 997 3.53 27.73 2.74
N ARG A 998 2.64 28.49 3.42
CA ARG A 998 1.27 28.79 2.95
C ARG A 998 1.19 29.95 1.94
N GLY A 999 2.08 29.96 0.95
CA GLY A 999 1.94 30.74 -0.28
C GLY A 999 1.20 29.95 -1.38
N PRO A 1000 0.96 30.53 -2.57
CA PRO A 1000 0.43 29.79 -3.72
C PRO A 1000 1.35 28.61 -4.07
N ALA A 1001 0.75 27.45 -4.33
CA ALA A 1001 1.41 26.16 -4.17
C ALA A 1001 2.51 25.83 -5.20
N PRO A 1002 3.61 25.16 -4.78
CA PRO A 1002 4.32 24.20 -5.62
C PRO A 1002 3.44 22.95 -5.83
N ARG A 1003 3.58 22.28 -6.98
CA ARG A 1003 2.86 21.03 -7.27
C ARG A 1003 3.27 19.92 -6.31
N ALA A 1004 2.31 19.20 -5.75
CA ALA A 1004 2.58 18.05 -4.88
C ALA A 1004 3.08 16.84 -5.69
N PRO A 1005 4.14 16.12 -5.24
CA PRO A 1005 4.46 14.81 -5.78
C PRO A 1005 3.36 13.79 -5.41
N LYS A 1006 3.06 12.86 -6.32
CA LYS A 1006 2.05 11.82 -6.10
C LYS A 1006 2.55 10.80 -5.08
N THR A 1007 1.69 10.45 -4.12
CA THR A 1007 1.95 9.38 -3.13
C THR A 1007 1.81 8.01 -3.78
N SER A 1008 2.89 7.25 -3.88
CA SER A 1008 2.85 5.80 -4.06
C SER A 1008 2.64 5.12 -2.70
N THR A 1009 1.73 4.15 -2.65
CA THR A 1009 1.52 3.30 -1.49
C THR A 1009 2.55 2.19 -1.45
N THR A 1010 3.71 2.47 -0.87
CA THR A 1010 4.67 1.45 -0.43
C THR A 1010 5.11 1.79 0.99
N GLU A 1011 4.86 0.88 1.93
CA GLU A 1011 5.21 1.09 3.34
C GLU A 1011 6.74 1.09 3.52
N LEU A 1012 7.31 2.28 3.68
CA LEU A 1012 8.66 2.44 4.24
C LEU A 1012 8.55 2.51 5.76
N PRO A 1013 9.47 1.87 6.51
CA PRO A 1013 9.43 1.87 7.96
C PRO A 1013 9.54 3.30 8.55
N PRO A 1014 8.95 3.55 9.74
CA PRO A 1014 8.87 4.89 10.31
C PRO A 1014 10.26 5.44 10.67
N GLY A 1015 10.81 6.26 9.78
CA GLY A 1015 12.12 6.91 9.95
C GLY A 1015 12.57 7.83 8.81
N SER A 1016 11.94 7.77 7.63
CA SER A 1016 12.35 8.52 6.43
C SER A 1016 11.29 9.51 5.91
N THR A 1017 10.97 10.56 6.69
CA THR A 1017 10.30 11.75 6.15
C THR A 1017 11.32 12.66 5.45
N MET A 1018 11.65 12.32 4.20
CA MET A 1018 12.51 13.16 3.35
C MET A 1018 11.80 14.46 2.98
N SER A 1019 12.09 15.55 3.68
CA SER A 1019 11.73 16.90 3.20
C SER A 1019 12.75 17.34 2.15
N THR A 1020 12.34 17.31 0.88
CA THR A 1020 13.18 17.75 -0.24
C THR A 1020 13.44 19.26 -0.22
N ASP A 1021 14.51 19.66 -0.93
CA ASP A 1021 14.85 21.03 -1.34
C ASP A 1021 15.54 21.97 -0.31
N SER A 1022 16.31 21.45 0.66
CA SER A 1022 17.21 22.31 1.48
C SER A 1022 18.53 21.69 2.00
N ASP A 1023 18.72 20.36 1.96
CA ASP A 1023 19.62 19.67 2.91
C ASP A 1023 20.77 18.81 2.32
N GLU A 1024 21.15 19.04 1.05
CA GLU A 1024 22.32 18.40 0.40
C GLU A 1024 23.59 18.40 1.30
N SER A 1025 23.91 19.53 1.94
CA SER A 1025 25.09 19.68 2.79
C SER A 1025 25.00 18.96 4.15
N LYS A 1026 23.79 18.57 4.59
CA LYS A 1026 23.57 17.80 5.83
C LYS A 1026 23.53 16.29 5.59
N ARG A 1027 23.22 15.86 4.36
CA ARG A 1027 23.09 14.46 3.96
C ARG A 1027 24.26 13.57 4.40
N PRO A 1028 25.55 13.96 4.30
CA PRO A 1028 26.67 13.12 4.74
C PRO A 1028 26.67 12.86 6.25
N PHE A 1029 26.35 13.86 7.07
CA PHE A 1029 26.29 13.72 8.53
C PHE A 1029 25.14 12.80 8.96
N LEU A 1030 23.98 12.89 8.27
CA LEU A 1030 22.84 12.01 8.48
C LEU A 1030 23.18 10.54 8.15
N VAL A 1031 23.82 10.29 7.00
CA VAL A 1031 24.26 8.94 6.59
C VAL A 1031 25.27 8.37 7.59
N GLN A 1032 26.27 9.15 7.99
CA GLN A 1032 27.28 8.73 8.97
C GLN A 1032 26.69 8.44 10.35
N ARG A 1033 25.77 9.30 10.83
CA ARG A 1033 25.10 9.09 12.12
C ARG A 1033 24.25 7.82 12.08
N ARG A 1034 23.39 7.67 11.06
CA ARG A 1034 22.49 6.53 10.87
C ARG A 1034 23.23 5.20 10.91
N GLY A 1035 24.36 5.08 10.21
CA GLY A 1035 25.17 3.86 10.24
C GLY A 1035 25.77 3.55 11.61
N ALA A 1036 26.23 4.58 12.32
CA ALA A 1036 26.76 4.42 13.68
C ALA A 1036 25.65 4.04 14.68
N GLU A 1037 24.46 4.63 14.55
CA GLU A 1037 23.26 4.29 15.33
C GLU A 1037 22.83 2.83 15.11
N PHE A 1038 22.75 2.38 13.84
CA PHE A 1038 22.51 0.97 13.51
C PHE A 1038 23.59 0.04 14.07
N THR A 1039 24.86 0.46 14.06
CA THR A 1039 25.97 -0.34 14.59
C THR A 1039 25.91 -0.47 16.11
N LEU A 1040 25.70 0.62 16.85
CA LEU A 1040 25.57 0.61 18.31
C LEU A 1040 24.32 -0.18 18.77
N THR A 1041 23.20 -0.02 18.05
CA THR A 1041 21.97 -0.82 18.23
C THR A 1041 22.23 -2.31 18.02
N THR A 1042 22.90 -2.67 16.91
CA THR A 1042 23.20 -4.05 16.56
C THR A 1042 24.21 -4.69 17.52
N ILE A 1043 25.23 -3.95 17.96
CA ILE A 1043 26.16 -4.40 19.01
C ILE A 1043 25.39 -4.69 20.32
N SER A 1044 24.50 -3.80 20.73
CA SER A 1044 23.71 -3.96 21.97
C SER A 1044 22.85 -5.23 21.93
N LYS A 1045 22.21 -5.51 20.78
CA LYS A 1045 21.44 -6.74 20.55
C LYS A 1045 22.31 -8.00 20.45
N HIS A 1046 23.46 -7.91 19.77
CA HIS A 1046 24.35 -9.04 19.48
C HIS A 1046 25.05 -9.58 20.73
N PHE A 1047 25.51 -8.70 21.62
CA PHE A 1047 26.13 -9.11 22.88
C PHE A 1047 25.10 -9.37 24.00
N GLY A 1048 23.89 -8.81 23.89
CA GLY A 1048 22.81 -9.04 24.85
C GLY A 1048 23.24 -8.76 26.29
N VAL A 1049 23.05 -9.73 27.19
CA VAL A 1049 23.44 -9.63 28.61
C VAL A 1049 24.96 -9.51 28.82
N ASP A 1050 25.77 -9.95 27.85
CA ASP A 1050 27.23 -9.97 27.95
C ASP A 1050 27.90 -8.66 27.51
N LEU A 1051 27.10 -7.65 27.12
CA LEU A 1051 27.59 -6.37 26.57
C LEU A 1051 28.63 -5.68 27.47
N THR A 1052 28.34 -5.57 28.77
CA THR A 1052 29.22 -4.89 29.74
C THR A 1052 30.50 -5.68 30.04
N ARG A 1053 30.40 -7.02 30.04
CA ARG A 1053 31.52 -7.95 30.27
C ARG A 1053 32.47 -8.03 29.07
N CYS A 1054 31.92 -8.13 27.86
CA CYS A 1054 32.69 -8.33 26.64
C CYS A 1054 33.20 -7.02 26.02
N LEU A 1055 32.48 -5.91 26.19
CA LEU A 1055 32.87 -4.58 25.68
C LEU A 1055 32.92 -3.52 26.80
N PRO A 1056 33.75 -3.70 27.85
CA PRO A 1056 33.79 -2.79 29.01
C PRO A 1056 34.13 -1.34 28.61
N TYR A 1057 34.97 -1.14 27.59
CA TYR A 1057 35.27 0.20 27.07
C TYR A 1057 34.03 0.92 26.50
N LEU A 1058 33.07 0.20 25.90
CA LEU A 1058 31.84 0.81 25.39
C LEU A 1058 30.93 1.23 26.56
N TRP A 1059 30.81 0.37 27.58
CA TRP A 1059 30.04 0.69 28.78
C TRP A 1059 30.62 1.91 29.53
N GLU A 1060 31.93 1.90 29.81
CA GLU A 1060 32.60 3.02 30.50
C GLU A 1060 32.61 4.31 29.67
N ASN A 1061 32.70 4.24 28.33
CA ASN A 1061 32.56 5.43 27.48
C ASN A 1061 31.11 5.99 27.49
N THR A 1062 30.11 5.15 27.74
CA THR A 1062 28.69 5.54 27.76
C THR A 1062 28.27 6.09 29.12
N VAL A 1063 28.77 5.51 30.22
CA VAL A 1063 28.30 5.78 31.59
C VAL A 1063 29.36 6.45 32.47
N GLY A 1064 30.65 6.27 32.19
CA GLY A 1064 31.75 6.85 32.97
C GLY A 1064 31.70 8.38 33.07
N PRO A 1065 31.50 9.13 31.97
CA PRO A 1065 31.34 10.58 32.04
C PRO A 1065 30.10 11.04 32.81
N LEU A 1066 29.02 10.24 32.83
CA LEU A 1066 27.84 10.52 33.65
C LEU A 1066 28.14 10.35 35.16
N LYS A 1067 28.95 9.35 35.53
CA LYS A 1067 29.43 9.16 36.91
C LYS A 1067 30.40 10.27 37.36
N SER A 1068 31.30 10.73 36.49
CA SER A 1068 32.36 11.70 36.86
C SER A 1068 31.90 13.16 37.02
N VAL A 1069 30.66 13.45 36.61
CA VAL A 1069 30.03 14.78 36.68
C VAL A 1069 29.25 14.96 37.99
N VAL A 1070 28.86 13.87 38.64
CA VAL A 1070 28.04 13.86 39.84
C VAL A 1070 28.91 13.62 41.08
N THR A 1071 28.73 14.42 42.12
CA THR A 1071 29.41 14.22 43.41
C THR A 1071 28.74 13.12 44.24
N GLU A 1072 29.41 12.59 45.27
CA GLU A 1072 28.86 11.54 46.16
C GLU A 1072 27.50 11.90 46.78
N ASN A 1073 27.15 13.19 46.85
CA ASN A 1073 25.89 13.72 47.37
C ASN A 1073 24.83 14.02 46.29
N LEU A 1074 24.97 13.49 45.06
CA LEU A 1074 24.06 13.74 43.92
C LEU A 1074 23.86 15.24 43.59
N CYS A 1075 24.89 16.06 43.81
CA CYS A 1075 24.86 17.51 43.59
C CYS A 1075 25.85 17.95 42.49
N ILE A 1076 25.49 18.97 41.72
CA ILE A 1076 26.37 19.66 40.77
C ILE A 1076 26.91 20.94 41.41
N ASP A 1077 28.22 21.00 41.60
CA ASP A 1077 28.90 22.28 41.77
C ASP A 1077 29.01 22.97 40.40
N ARG A 1078 28.25 24.05 40.22
CA ARG A 1078 28.21 24.80 38.95
C ARG A 1078 29.55 25.42 38.60
N GLN A 1079 30.32 25.87 39.59
CA GLN A 1079 31.57 26.55 39.36
C GLN A 1079 32.63 25.55 38.88
N VAL A 1080 32.72 24.39 39.54
CA VAL A 1080 33.61 23.29 39.12
C VAL A 1080 33.28 22.76 37.72
N GLN A 1081 32.00 22.64 37.35
CA GLN A 1081 31.64 22.20 35.98
C GLN A 1081 31.93 23.27 34.91
N LEU A 1082 31.83 24.56 35.23
CA LEU A 1082 32.24 25.65 34.33
C LEU A 1082 33.76 25.73 34.18
N GLU A 1083 34.52 25.45 35.25
CA GLU A 1083 36.00 25.38 35.22
C GLU A 1083 36.53 24.20 34.40
N ARG A 1084 35.80 23.09 34.31
CA ARG A 1084 36.12 21.95 33.41
C ARG A 1084 35.95 22.29 31.91
N GLY A 1085 35.15 23.30 31.58
CA GLY A 1085 35.01 23.88 30.25
C GLY A 1085 34.27 23.05 29.20
N ASP A 1086 34.13 23.65 28.00
CA ASP A 1086 33.25 23.17 26.92
C ASP A 1086 33.59 21.74 26.44
N LEU A 1087 34.85 21.31 26.53
CA LEU A 1087 35.29 19.96 26.11
C LEU A 1087 34.72 18.85 27.00
N ALA A 1088 34.74 19.04 28.32
CA ALA A 1088 34.16 18.07 29.26
C ALA A 1088 32.63 18.00 29.12
N ALA A 1089 31.98 19.16 28.89
CA ALA A 1089 30.56 19.21 28.59
C ALA A 1089 30.22 18.50 27.26
N GLN A 1090 31.07 18.60 26.22
CA GLN A 1090 30.87 17.89 24.96
C GLN A 1090 31.09 16.37 25.10
N GLU A 1091 32.06 15.94 25.92
CA GLU A 1091 32.26 14.51 26.21
C GLU A 1091 31.02 13.89 26.85
N LEU A 1092 30.44 14.56 27.86
CA LEU A 1092 29.17 14.14 28.48
C LEU A 1092 28.00 14.11 27.48
N VAL A 1093 27.85 15.15 26.63
CA VAL A 1093 26.82 15.18 25.57
C VAL A 1093 26.95 13.99 24.63
N ASN A 1094 28.18 13.65 24.23
CA ASN A 1094 28.45 12.52 23.33
C ASN A 1094 28.12 11.18 24.01
N SER A 1095 28.46 11.01 25.29
CA SER A 1095 28.12 9.81 26.07
C SER A 1095 26.61 9.65 26.24
N LEU A 1096 25.87 10.74 26.47
CA LEU A 1096 24.40 10.72 26.56
C LEU A 1096 23.75 10.37 25.22
N GLN A 1097 24.25 10.86 24.08
CA GLN A 1097 23.78 10.43 22.75
C GLN A 1097 24.00 8.92 22.54
N VAL A 1098 25.17 8.39 22.93
CA VAL A 1098 25.44 6.94 22.83
C VAL A 1098 24.50 6.13 23.75
N LEU A 1099 24.23 6.62 24.97
CA LEU A 1099 23.30 6.01 25.92
C LEU A 1099 21.87 5.96 25.35
N GLU A 1100 21.38 7.07 24.80
CA GLU A 1100 20.05 7.17 24.20
C GLU A 1100 19.85 6.16 23.06
N VAL A 1101 20.83 6.06 22.16
CA VAL A 1101 20.84 5.14 21.02
C VAL A 1101 20.87 3.68 21.47
N MET A 1102 21.71 3.34 22.46
CA MET A 1102 21.90 1.96 22.89
C MET A 1102 20.80 1.45 23.82
N ALA A 1103 20.29 2.28 24.73
CA ALA A 1103 19.41 1.85 25.81
C ALA A 1103 18.22 1.02 25.29
N GLY A 1104 17.46 1.55 24.32
CA GLY A 1104 16.30 0.88 23.72
C GLY A 1104 16.59 -0.45 23.01
N ALA A 1105 17.87 -0.80 22.83
CA ALA A 1105 18.34 -2.01 22.16
C ALA A 1105 19.08 -3.00 23.08
N MET A 1106 19.30 -2.64 24.35
CA MET A 1106 19.92 -3.54 25.34
C MET A 1106 18.95 -4.64 25.80
N ALA A 1107 19.51 -5.76 26.25
CA ALA A 1107 18.76 -6.87 26.83
C ALA A 1107 18.00 -6.44 28.10
N ALA A 1108 16.86 -7.07 28.38
CA ALA A 1108 15.97 -6.65 29.47
C ALA A 1108 16.62 -6.79 30.86
N GLU A 1109 17.54 -7.73 30.99
CA GLU A 1109 18.33 -8.05 32.18
C GLU A 1109 19.35 -6.95 32.53
N LEU A 1110 19.70 -6.07 31.58
CA LEU A 1110 20.56 -4.91 31.81
C LEU A 1110 19.78 -3.66 32.26
N ARG A 1111 18.44 -3.69 32.25
CA ARG A 1111 17.61 -2.54 32.67
C ARG A 1111 17.86 -2.11 34.13
N PRO A 1112 18.00 -2.99 35.13
CA PRO A 1112 18.30 -2.58 36.50
C PRO A 1112 19.61 -1.78 36.58
N LEU A 1113 20.64 -2.23 35.87
CA LEU A 1113 21.95 -1.57 35.81
C LEU A 1113 21.88 -0.19 35.12
N LEU A 1114 20.99 -0.01 34.14
CA LEU A 1114 20.71 1.32 33.56
C LEU A 1114 19.96 2.23 34.55
N LEU A 1115 19.03 1.68 35.34
CA LEU A 1115 18.24 2.43 36.32
C LEU A 1115 19.07 2.92 37.52
N GLU A 1116 20.17 2.25 37.88
CA GLU A 1116 21.18 2.78 38.83
C GLU A 1116 21.73 4.16 38.42
N HIS A 1117 21.69 4.48 37.13
CA HIS A 1117 22.16 5.75 36.58
C HIS A 1117 21.05 6.79 36.39
N LEU A 1118 19.79 6.46 36.69
CA LEU A 1118 18.66 7.40 36.63
C LEU A 1118 18.83 8.64 37.55
N PRO A 1119 19.30 8.51 38.82
CA PRO A 1119 19.56 9.68 39.67
C PRO A 1119 20.65 10.60 39.10
N HIS A 1120 21.62 10.03 38.38
CA HIS A 1120 22.68 10.79 37.72
C HIS A 1120 22.12 11.58 36.52
N LEU A 1121 21.22 10.98 35.74
CA LEU A 1121 20.52 11.68 34.65
C LEU A 1121 19.64 12.82 35.17
N PHE A 1122 18.90 12.62 36.26
CA PHE A 1122 18.15 13.70 36.92
C PHE A 1122 19.07 14.82 37.39
N THR A 1123 20.24 14.46 37.95
CA THR A 1123 21.27 15.42 38.33
C THR A 1123 21.76 16.23 37.11
N CYS A 1124 21.89 15.61 35.93
CA CYS A 1124 22.24 16.33 34.69
C CYS A 1124 21.15 17.27 34.15
N LEU A 1125 19.88 17.17 34.58
CA LEU A 1125 18.83 18.13 34.18
C LEU A 1125 19.05 19.53 34.79
N GLN A 1126 19.79 19.65 35.89
CA GLN A 1126 20.21 20.94 36.49
C GLN A 1126 21.64 21.37 36.08
N HIS A 1127 22.22 20.77 35.03
CA HIS A 1127 23.58 21.07 34.59
C HIS A 1127 23.68 22.48 33.96
N PRO A 1128 24.77 23.25 34.20
CA PRO A 1128 24.88 24.62 33.69
C PRO A 1128 24.90 24.75 32.16
N TYR A 1129 25.23 23.69 31.41
CA TYR A 1129 25.20 23.69 29.95
C TYR A 1129 23.86 23.18 29.38
N THR A 1130 23.23 23.97 28.50
CA THR A 1130 21.94 23.66 27.87
C THR A 1130 21.98 22.37 27.04
N ALA A 1131 23.08 22.13 26.33
CA ALA A 1131 23.27 20.91 25.54
C ALA A 1131 23.21 19.62 26.39
N VAL A 1132 23.76 19.65 27.61
CA VAL A 1132 23.72 18.52 28.55
C VAL A 1132 22.31 18.29 29.07
N ARG A 1133 21.60 19.36 29.45
CA ARG A 1133 20.21 19.27 29.94
C ARG A 1133 19.28 18.65 28.87
N HIS A 1134 19.42 19.09 27.62
CA HIS A 1134 18.70 18.53 26.48
C HIS A 1134 18.95 17.03 26.27
N MET A 1135 20.21 16.60 26.30
CA MET A 1135 20.53 15.17 26.11
C MET A 1135 20.09 14.32 27.30
N ALA A 1136 20.24 14.81 28.53
CA ALA A 1136 19.75 14.12 29.73
C ALA A 1136 18.23 13.95 29.71
N ALA A 1137 17.49 14.98 29.29
CA ALA A 1137 16.04 14.94 29.09
C ALA A 1137 15.62 13.85 28.09
N ARG A 1138 16.35 13.71 26.98
CA ARG A 1138 16.12 12.64 25.99
C ARG A 1138 16.43 11.25 26.53
N CYS A 1139 17.54 11.06 27.26
CA CYS A 1139 17.86 9.79 27.91
C CYS A 1139 16.78 9.37 28.93
N VAL A 1140 16.29 10.31 29.76
CA VAL A 1140 15.16 10.07 30.69
C VAL A 1140 13.90 9.69 29.91
N GLY A 1141 13.62 10.36 28.78
CA GLY A 1141 12.54 9.99 27.87
C GLY A 1141 12.65 8.52 27.38
N VAL A 1142 13.82 8.09 26.93
CA VAL A 1142 14.03 6.69 26.49
C VAL A 1142 13.87 5.69 27.63
N LEU A 1143 14.41 5.96 28.82
CA LEU A 1143 14.19 5.11 29.99
C LEU A 1143 12.70 5.03 30.39
N SER A 1144 11.97 6.14 30.30
CA SER A 1144 10.52 6.18 30.58
C SER A 1144 9.66 5.36 29.60
N LYS A 1145 10.20 5.03 28.42
CA LYS A 1145 9.60 4.10 27.45
C LYS A 1145 9.93 2.63 27.76
N MET A 1146 11.06 2.36 28.39
CA MET A 1146 11.55 1.00 28.67
C MET A 1146 11.17 0.45 30.05
N ALA A 1147 11.11 1.33 31.04
CA ALA A 1147 10.90 1.04 32.46
C ALA A 1147 9.99 2.15 33.02
N THR A 1148 8.75 2.17 32.53
CA THR A 1148 7.81 3.28 32.74
C THR A 1148 7.50 3.52 34.21
N LEU A 1149 7.27 2.45 34.97
CA LEU A 1149 6.83 2.57 36.37
C LEU A 1149 7.96 3.08 37.26
N GLU A 1150 9.15 2.49 37.13
CA GLU A 1150 10.35 2.85 37.86
C GLU A 1150 10.81 4.28 37.54
N THR A 1151 10.85 4.63 36.26
CA THR A 1151 11.28 5.95 35.80
C THR A 1151 10.28 7.03 36.21
N MET A 1152 8.97 6.80 36.05
CA MET A 1152 7.96 7.79 36.41
C MET A 1152 7.85 8.00 37.91
N ASN A 1153 7.87 6.96 38.73
CA ASN A 1153 7.84 7.12 40.19
C ASN A 1153 9.02 7.98 40.67
N SER A 1154 10.23 7.66 40.23
CA SER A 1154 11.43 8.42 40.60
C SER A 1154 11.43 9.85 40.03
N PHE A 1155 10.89 10.07 38.82
CA PHE A 1155 10.76 11.42 38.24
C PHE A 1155 9.75 12.30 39.02
N LEU A 1156 8.60 11.72 39.41
CA LEU A 1156 7.58 12.43 40.18
C LEU A 1156 8.10 12.85 41.57
N GLU A 1157 8.89 11.99 42.22
CA GLU A 1157 9.54 12.28 43.50
C GLU A 1157 10.67 13.31 43.34
N CYS A 1158 11.65 13.04 42.46
CA CYS A 1158 12.92 13.74 42.43
C CYS A 1158 12.97 15.00 41.54
N VAL A 1159 12.11 15.10 40.51
CA VAL A 1159 12.24 16.13 39.46
C VAL A 1159 10.99 16.98 39.30
N LEU A 1160 9.78 16.44 39.46
CA LEU A 1160 8.55 17.20 39.18
C LEU A 1160 8.44 18.52 39.98
N HIS A 1161 8.89 18.51 41.24
CA HIS A 1161 8.86 19.67 42.12
C HIS A 1161 9.78 20.83 41.64
N TRP A 1162 10.73 20.57 40.74
CA TRP A 1162 11.60 21.58 40.14
C TRP A 1162 10.89 22.55 39.19
N LEU A 1163 9.71 22.19 38.68
CA LEU A 1163 8.88 23.13 37.91
C LEU A 1163 8.49 24.36 38.77
N ALA A 1164 8.38 24.20 40.09
CA ALA A 1164 8.08 25.26 41.03
C ALA A 1164 9.33 26.01 41.58
N ALA A 1165 10.55 25.66 41.14
CA ALA A 1165 11.80 26.28 41.61
C ALA A 1165 12.05 27.66 40.97
N ILE A 1166 11.32 28.68 41.41
CA ILE A 1166 11.39 30.07 40.91
C ILE A 1166 12.81 30.67 41.06
N ASP A 1167 13.57 30.19 42.02
CA ASP A 1167 14.95 30.56 42.34
C ASP A 1167 16.00 29.95 41.38
N ASP A 1168 15.65 28.87 40.66
CA ASP A 1168 16.57 28.15 39.79
C ASP A 1168 15.98 27.84 38.40
N ARG A 1169 16.21 28.75 37.45
CA ARG A 1169 15.81 28.59 36.05
C ARG A 1169 16.35 27.33 35.39
N THR A 1170 17.54 26.83 35.77
CA THR A 1170 18.11 25.64 35.11
C THR A 1170 17.34 24.38 35.46
N LYS A 1171 16.88 24.28 36.72
CA LYS A 1171 15.97 23.23 37.20
C LYS A 1171 14.61 23.29 36.50
N GLN A 1172 14.05 24.48 36.34
CA GLN A 1172 12.78 24.66 35.61
C GLN A 1172 12.91 24.25 34.14
N GLU A 1173 13.93 24.77 33.43
CA GLU A 1173 14.17 24.48 32.01
C GLU A 1173 14.48 22.98 31.77
N GLY A 1174 15.28 22.34 32.62
CA GLY A 1174 15.60 20.91 32.50
C GLY A 1174 14.43 19.98 32.83
N SER A 1175 13.66 20.29 33.87
CA SER A 1175 12.50 19.48 34.27
C SER A 1175 11.35 19.56 33.26
N ILE A 1176 11.08 20.74 32.68
CA ILE A 1176 10.05 20.87 31.62
C ILE A 1176 10.49 20.22 30.30
N GLU A 1177 11.78 20.27 29.95
CA GLU A 1177 12.29 19.60 28.75
C GLU A 1177 12.25 18.07 28.90
N ALA A 1178 12.61 17.53 30.08
CA ALA A 1178 12.48 16.11 30.39
C ALA A 1178 11.00 15.65 30.33
N LEU A 1179 10.08 16.42 30.92
CA LEU A 1179 8.65 16.12 30.86
C LEU A 1179 8.14 16.08 29.41
N ALA A 1180 8.57 17.02 28.56
CA ALA A 1180 8.23 17.03 27.14
C ALA A 1180 8.75 15.78 26.40
N CYS A 1181 10.00 15.36 26.65
CA CYS A 1181 10.57 14.14 26.07
C CYS A 1181 9.84 12.86 26.50
N ILE A 1182 9.47 12.75 27.78
CA ILE A 1182 8.67 11.64 28.32
C ILE A 1182 7.32 11.57 27.61
N LEU A 1183 6.58 12.67 27.58
CA LEU A 1183 5.24 12.74 26.95
C LEU A 1183 5.29 12.39 25.47
N GLN A 1184 6.28 12.91 24.73
CA GLN A 1184 6.45 12.61 23.31
C GLN A 1184 6.63 11.12 23.04
N LEU A 1185 7.46 10.42 23.84
CA LEU A 1185 7.73 9.00 23.65
C LEU A 1185 6.60 8.09 24.14
N GLN A 1186 5.88 8.46 25.20
CA GLN A 1186 4.71 7.72 25.66
C GLN A 1186 3.52 7.85 24.69
N LEU A 1187 3.30 9.02 24.09
CA LEU A 1187 2.28 9.20 23.04
C LEU A 1187 2.57 8.35 21.79
N CYS A 1188 3.83 8.09 21.45
CA CYS A 1188 4.18 7.15 20.39
C CYS A 1188 3.81 5.69 20.74
N VAL A 1189 3.94 5.28 22.00
CA VAL A 1189 3.52 3.93 22.46
C VAL A 1189 1.99 3.80 22.42
N LEU A 1190 1.25 4.82 22.85
CA LEU A 1190 -0.23 4.81 22.81
C LEU A 1190 -0.82 4.81 21.39
N LYS A 1191 -0.06 5.30 20.39
CA LYS A 1191 -0.44 5.19 18.97
C LYS A 1191 -0.14 3.80 18.42
N ALA A 1192 1.05 3.26 18.67
CA ALA A 1192 1.47 1.94 18.19
C ALA A 1192 0.78 0.75 18.89
N GLY A 1193 -0.09 1.00 19.88
CA GLY A 1193 -1.00 0.01 20.46
C GLY A 1193 -2.47 0.16 20.02
N ASN A 1194 -2.76 1.09 19.11
CA ASN A 1194 -4.06 1.32 18.48
C ASN A 1194 -4.02 1.13 16.94
N GLU A 1195 -2.87 0.68 16.43
CA GLU A 1195 -2.65 0.12 15.09
C GLU A 1195 -2.40 -1.40 15.25
#